data_AF-A0A2N0XJZ0-F1
#
_entry.id   AF-A0A2N0XJZ0-F1
#
_cell.length_a   1.000
_cell.length_b   1.000
_cell.length_c   1.000
_cell.angle_alpha   90.00
_cell.angle_beta   90.00
_cell.angle_gamma   90.00
#
_symmetry.space_group_name_H-M   'P 1'
#
loop_
_entity.id
_entity.type
_entity.pdbx_description
1 polymer ?
#
loop_
_entity_poly.entity_id
_entity_poly.type
_entity_poly.pdbx_seq_one_letter_code
_entity_poly.pdbx_strand_id
1 'polypeptide(L)'
;MDLIWKALGHDSVIQKVSNILGNDKASRILVEGPPGSGKSWLCKGVGTRWEEEGGVCVVIEGDRDMVERPYYPLCAKPQPLAKTWKYYQDAIIVIGRILDLGVLSGKVFSSVSDRLADHLESNIKQKLPFLDDLECSFIQSLCMLCKNKHPLLIVDNVHWLDKGTLQFLQLLIDNKLTRFSGLGILENLNIIIIRTEEKFQKPIEKQYLEESIYTKFEDKFHIKGVSREKLEDILGLFFNTKNLTDKEFSKIHESCGENLAFVYEVALFVQGGGELTSIKAKDLLDKIVIKKLNNITNTNNLALDTLKCASLLGLSFHVNELFCISNKNESDVKHDLNIAFESGIVEKERNRAKFSHDSFRNLFKNKIGIEKPILYDKLSNCLKKLSPSEYAFRSFVANQAENYTDEAIFTFLEAVRRIRLGINSSEYISGIKKTILDENELLDIYNDVKEAWELINIDQASLAIDVLDKWEPINIIQPLVKSEINYTLSNALLSTRIEADRMRAIDIIKENKLDAMEVEINVRFLILELYSNFLNEDKTIALNNIKEIEYILNRSKAIGSEIKDFLFNIYRMFNGIYTPEISVKFMEKSVLHFSKELGGEVIKPLEYFMSLNNLASVLICLGRYNEAEKHLNSGLNILKHHDGIKFRDLEYLLHNNILCRYKSKKIKPIRAFREQEKIVSNRNCGLSNILLENNLIVYALLSNKYDEAVSIAGKMASRLESINNVEIFIEYLVRQSIILVDFHCKSNSESKNNWIDLIQLVECIPYESRQFYIDRHQELITAFDNISCGDCDSWEKYMEPKLREISRGPLWDEFLKGFLLTEIQYWKLN
;
A
#
# COMPACT_ATOMS: atom_id res chain seq x y z
N MET A 1 -30.72 -32.28 4.83
CA MET A 1 -30.72 -30.92 4.29
C MET A 1 -31.67 -30.80 3.11
N ASP A 2 -31.62 -31.70 2.14
CA ASP A 2 -32.49 -31.71 0.95
C ASP A 2 -34.00 -31.64 1.27
N LEU A 3 -34.46 -32.32 2.33
CA LEU A 3 -35.86 -32.22 2.78
C LEU A 3 -36.25 -30.80 3.22
N ILE A 4 -35.34 -30.07 3.86
CA ILE A 4 -35.54 -28.69 4.30
C ILE A 4 -35.52 -27.74 3.08
N TRP A 5 -34.68 -28.02 2.08
CA TRP A 5 -34.64 -27.24 0.83
C TRP A 5 -35.97 -27.36 0.10
N LYS A 6 -36.50 -28.57 0.05
CA LYS A 6 -37.80 -28.88 -0.56
C LYS A 6 -38.93 -28.18 0.17
N ALA A 7 -38.95 -28.20 1.51
CA ALA A 7 -39.96 -27.51 2.32
C ALA A 7 -39.90 -25.97 2.17
N LEU A 8 -38.69 -25.42 2.06
CA LEU A 8 -38.52 -23.98 1.83
C LEU A 8 -38.85 -23.56 0.38
N GLY A 9 -38.88 -24.52 -0.56
CA GLY A 9 -38.98 -24.27 -1.98
C GLY A 9 -37.65 -23.81 -2.60
N HIS A 10 -36.55 -23.91 -1.84
CA HIS A 10 -35.22 -23.52 -2.28
C HIS A 10 -34.72 -24.39 -3.44
N ASP A 11 -35.10 -25.68 -3.51
CA ASP A 11 -34.74 -26.55 -4.65
C ASP A 11 -35.19 -25.95 -5.98
N SER A 12 -36.41 -25.40 -6.02
CA SER A 12 -36.94 -24.79 -7.23
C SER A 12 -36.19 -23.51 -7.62
N VAL A 13 -35.69 -22.76 -6.64
CA VAL A 13 -34.91 -21.54 -6.85
C VAL A 13 -33.48 -21.89 -7.26
N ILE A 14 -32.84 -22.85 -6.60
CA ILE A 14 -31.53 -23.38 -6.96
C ILE A 14 -31.55 -23.89 -8.38
N GLN A 15 -32.58 -24.66 -8.76
CA GLN A 15 -32.69 -25.16 -10.13
C GLN A 15 -32.92 -24.06 -11.15
N LYS A 16 -33.71 -23.02 -10.83
CA LYS A 16 -33.86 -21.84 -11.70
C LYS A 16 -32.54 -21.07 -11.85
N VAL A 17 -31.84 -20.82 -10.75
CA VAL A 17 -30.55 -20.12 -10.74
C VAL A 17 -29.50 -20.93 -11.51
N SER A 18 -29.38 -22.24 -11.25
CA SER A 18 -28.49 -23.14 -12.00
C SER A 18 -28.82 -23.19 -13.49
N ASN A 19 -30.10 -23.20 -13.88
CA ASN A 19 -30.49 -23.15 -15.29
C ASN A 19 -30.09 -21.83 -15.97
N ILE A 20 -30.16 -20.70 -15.27
CA ILE A 20 -29.70 -19.41 -15.79
C ILE A 20 -28.18 -19.43 -15.97
N LEU A 21 -27.44 -19.91 -14.95
CA LEU A 21 -25.98 -20.03 -14.95
C LEU A 21 -25.44 -21.02 -16.00
N GLY A 22 -26.22 -22.04 -16.36
CA GLY A 22 -25.84 -23.07 -17.34
C GLY A 22 -25.96 -22.63 -18.80
N ASN A 23 -26.39 -21.39 -19.07
CA ASN A 23 -26.37 -20.83 -20.43
C ASN A 23 -24.95 -20.38 -20.82
N ASP A 24 -24.59 -20.44 -22.11
CA ASP A 24 -23.27 -20.02 -22.64
C ASP A 24 -22.94 -18.51 -22.48
N LYS A 25 -23.77 -17.74 -21.77
CA LYS A 25 -23.57 -16.31 -21.50
C LYS A 25 -23.33 -16.06 -20.01
N ALA A 26 -22.39 -15.18 -19.72
CA ALA A 26 -22.13 -14.68 -18.37
C ALA A 26 -23.42 -14.09 -17.76
N SER A 27 -23.85 -14.65 -16.63
CA SER A 27 -25.08 -14.27 -15.94
C SER A 27 -24.79 -13.35 -14.76
N ARG A 28 -25.74 -12.46 -14.46
CA ARG A 28 -25.69 -11.50 -13.33
C ARG A 28 -26.97 -11.67 -12.51
N ILE A 29 -26.85 -12.33 -11.36
CA ILE A 29 -27.99 -12.68 -10.52
C ILE A 29 -27.94 -11.93 -9.18
N LEU A 30 -29.02 -11.26 -8.83
CA LEU A 30 -29.18 -10.62 -7.52
C LEU A 30 -30.13 -11.47 -6.67
N VAL A 31 -29.66 -11.88 -5.50
CA VAL A 31 -30.47 -12.56 -4.49
C VAL A 31 -30.67 -11.65 -3.30
N GLU A 32 -31.92 -11.40 -2.94
CA GLU A 32 -32.28 -10.48 -1.86
C GLU A 32 -33.34 -11.03 -0.92
N GLY A 33 -33.46 -10.43 0.26
CA GLY A 33 -34.44 -10.82 1.25
C GLY A 33 -34.03 -10.51 2.69
N PRO A 34 -34.82 -10.93 3.68
CA PRO A 34 -34.58 -10.71 5.10
C PRO A 34 -33.26 -11.32 5.62
N PRO A 35 -32.67 -10.80 6.70
CA PRO A 35 -31.50 -11.40 7.33
C PRO A 35 -31.84 -12.81 7.83
N GLY A 36 -30.95 -13.78 7.58
CA GLY A 36 -31.15 -15.16 8.02
C GLY A 36 -32.19 -15.97 7.21
N SER A 37 -32.76 -15.45 6.13
CA SER A 37 -33.73 -16.21 5.29
C SER A 37 -33.12 -17.36 4.49
N GLY A 38 -31.80 -17.58 4.59
CA GLY A 38 -31.09 -18.66 3.90
C GLY A 38 -30.48 -18.28 2.55
N LYS A 39 -30.42 -16.99 2.20
CA LYS A 39 -29.84 -16.49 0.93
C LYS A 39 -28.41 -16.97 0.68
N SER A 40 -27.51 -16.71 1.63
CA SER A 40 -26.11 -17.12 1.58
C SER A 40 -25.99 -18.63 1.41
N TRP A 41 -26.82 -19.38 2.14
CA TRP A 41 -26.79 -20.83 2.09
C TRP A 41 -27.35 -21.39 0.76
N LEU A 42 -28.41 -20.79 0.20
CA LEU A 42 -28.93 -21.10 -1.12
C LEU A 42 -27.86 -20.87 -2.20
N CYS A 43 -27.20 -19.70 -2.17
CA CYS A 43 -26.18 -19.37 -3.16
C CYS A 43 -24.94 -20.24 -3.02
N LYS A 44 -24.53 -20.57 -1.78
CA LYS A 44 -23.48 -21.58 -1.54
C LYS A 44 -23.90 -22.95 -2.07
N GLY A 45 -25.17 -23.35 -1.95
CA GLY A 45 -25.70 -24.58 -2.54
C GLY A 45 -25.62 -24.58 -4.07
N VAL A 46 -25.97 -23.46 -4.71
CA VAL A 46 -25.76 -23.24 -6.16
C VAL A 46 -24.28 -23.38 -6.51
N GLY A 47 -23.39 -22.76 -5.73
CA GLY A 47 -21.95 -22.83 -5.95
C GLY A 47 -21.37 -24.24 -5.78
N THR A 48 -21.85 -25.02 -4.81
CA THR A 48 -21.46 -26.43 -4.65
C THR A 48 -21.87 -27.24 -5.88
N ARG A 49 -23.11 -27.09 -6.35
CA ARG A 49 -23.60 -27.77 -7.56
C ARG A 49 -22.80 -27.35 -8.81
N TRP A 50 -22.47 -26.06 -8.91
CA TRP A 50 -21.62 -25.53 -9.97
C TRP A 50 -20.24 -26.21 -10.00
N GLU A 51 -19.64 -26.43 -8.83
CA GLU A 51 -18.37 -27.15 -8.72
C GLU A 51 -18.51 -28.65 -9.05
N GLU A 52 -19.62 -29.29 -8.66
CA GLU A 52 -19.94 -30.69 -9.02
C GLU A 52 -20.13 -30.87 -10.53
N GLU A 53 -20.71 -29.89 -11.22
CA GLU A 53 -20.86 -29.83 -12.68
C GLU A 53 -19.55 -29.46 -13.40
N GLY A 54 -18.46 -29.27 -12.66
CA GLY A 54 -17.11 -29.08 -13.19
C GLY A 54 -16.63 -27.63 -13.25
N GLY A 55 -17.45 -26.68 -12.80
CA GLY A 55 -17.10 -25.27 -12.64
C GLY A 55 -16.18 -24.99 -11.44
N VAL A 56 -15.93 -23.71 -11.17
CA VAL A 56 -15.25 -23.22 -9.97
C VAL A 56 -16.05 -22.08 -9.37
N CYS A 57 -16.32 -22.16 -8.07
CA CYS A 57 -17.00 -21.11 -7.34
C CYS A 57 -16.01 -20.39 -6.41
N VAL A 58 -16.14 -19.08 -6.31
CA VAL A 58 -15.36 -18.22 -5.40
C VAL A 58 -16.34 -17.37 -4.61
N VAL A 59 -16.13 -17.24 -3.30
CA VAL A 59 -16.97 -16.42 -2.43
C VAL A 59 -16.15 -15.29 -1.80
N ILE A 60 -16.66 -14.07 -1.87
CA ILE A 60 -16.21 -12.92 -1.08
C ILE A 60 -17.37 -12.43 -0.21
N GLU A 61 -17.10 -11.84 0.95
CA GLU A 61 -18.14 -11.43 1.90
C GLU A 61 -17.86 -10.04 2.48
N GLY A 62 -18.84 -9.15 2.39
CA GLY A 62 -18.78 -7.82 3.00
C GLY A 62 -18.93 -7.86 4.52
N ASP A 63 -18.25 -6.93 5.19
CA ASP A 63 -18.25 -6.80 6.65
C ASP A 63 -18.40 -5.34 7.05
N ARG A 64 -19.52 -5.04 7.71
CA ARG A 64 -19.90 -3.69 8.15
C ARG A 64 -18.88 -3.04 9.07
N ASP A 65 -18.16 -3.80 9.88
CA ASP A 65 -17.25 -3.23 10.88
C ASP A 65 -15.80 -3.13 10.38
N MET A 66 -15.52 -3.61 9.17
CA MET A 66 -14.17 -3.63 8.58
C MET A 66 -14.04 -2.71 7.35
N VAL A 67 -14.97 -1.78 7.19
CA VAL A 67 -15.08 -0.89 6.01
C VAL A 67 -13.92 0.09 5.91
N GLU A 68 -13.37 0.51 7.06
CA GLU A 68 -12.19 1.38 7.12
C GLU A 68 -10.89 0.64 6.75
N ARG A 69 -10.96 -0.69 6.50
CA ARG A 69 -9.87 -1.49 5.93
C ARG A 69 -10.13 -1.67 4.43
N PRO A 70 -9.40 -0.96 3.54
CA PRO A 70 -9.59 -1.09 2.10
C PRO A 70 -9.45 -2.54 1.62
N TYR A 71 -10.32 -2.97 0.70
CA TYR A 71 -10.27 -4.31 0.10
C TYR A 71 -10.32 -5.49 1.08
N TYR A 72 -10.82 -5.26 2.29
CA TYR A 72 -10.89 -6.28 3.33
C TYR A 72 -11.54 -7.59 2.86
N PRO A 73 -12.66 -7.57 2.09
CA PRO A 73 -13.28 -8.79 1.54
C PRO A 73 -12.40 -9.56 0.55
N LEU A 74 -11.47 -8.89 -0.15
CA LEU A 74 -10.53 -9.52 -1.09
C LEU A 74 -9.32 -10.12 -0.36
N CYS A 75 -8.90 -9.50 0.76
CA CYS A 75 -7.82 -9.99 1.63
C CYS A 75 -8.18 -11.33 2.32
N ALA A 76 -9.47 -11.57 2.57
CA ALA A 76 -9.98 -12.87 2.96
C ALA A 76 -9.98 -13.82 1.74
N LYS A 77 -8.79 -14.39 1.42
CA LYS A 77 -8.52 -15.16 0.19
C LYS A 77 -9.72 -15.96 -0.34
N PRO A 78 -9.99 -15.90 -1.67
CA PRO A 78 -11.11 -16.59 -2.27
C PRO A 78 -11.08 -18.10 -1.97
N GLN A 79 -12.13 -18.61 -1.32
CA GLN A 79 -12.26 -20.03 -1.00
C GLN A 79 -13.21 -20.71 -2.00
N PRO A 80 -12.80 -21.81 -2.66
CA PRO A 80 -13.71 -22.74 -3.29
C PRO A 80 -14.63 -23.38 -2.25
N LEU A 81 -15.86 -23.72 -2.64
CA LEU A 81 -16.87 -24.27 -1.71
C LEU A 81 -16.60 -25.73 -1.33
N ALA A 82 -15.94 -26.51 -2.18
CA ALA A 82 -15.70 -27.93 -1.95
C ALA A 82 -14.55 -28.25 -0.97
N LYS A 83 -14.80 -29.22 -0.08
CA LYS A 83 -13.84 -29.87 0.84
C LYS A 83 -12.68 -30.60 0.14
N THR A 84 -12.65 -30.71 -1.18
CA THR A 84 -11.64 -31.43 -1.97
C THR A 84 -10.30 -30.68 -2.12
N TRP A 85 -10.15 -29.49 -1.54
CA TRP A 85 -8.96 -28.66 -1.69
C TRP A 85 -7.77 -29.01 -0.77
N LYS A 86 -7.86 -30.04 0.07
CA LYS A 86 -6.76 -30.44 0.98
C LYS A 86 -5.45 -30.77 0.24
N TYR A 87 -5.51 -31.10 -1.06
CA TYR A 87 -4.37 -31.44 -1.90
C TYR A 87 -3.70 -30.25 -2.63
N TYR A 88 -4.46 -29.19 -2.94
CA TYR A 88 -3.94 -27.98 -3.58
C TYR A 88 -3.53 -26.89 -2.60
N GLN A 89 -4.03 -26.98 -1.35
CA GLN A 89 -3.47 -26.25 -0.24
C GLN A 89 -1.95 -26.40 -0.29
N ASP A 90 -1.39 -27.62 -0.30
CA ASP A 90 0.06 -27.80 -0.14
C ASP A 90 0.90 -27.18 -1.28
N ALA A 91 0.33 -26.98 -2.47
CA ALA A 91 0.98 -26.29 -3.59
C ALA A 91 0.88 -24.75 -3.49
N ILE A 92 -0.28 -24.20 -3.12
CA ILE A 92 -0.44 -22.75 -2.86
C ILE A 92 0.28 -22.33 -1.58
N ILE A 93 0.46 -23.26 -0.65
CA ILE A 93 1.25 -23.08 0.57
C ILE A 93 2.74 -23.02 0.28
N VAL A 94 3.25 -23.53 -0.84
CA VAL A 94 4.65 -23.26 -1.23
C VAL A 94 4.80 -21.77 -1.55
N ILE A 95 3.83 -21.18 -2.25
CA ILE A 95 3.76 -19.73 -2.55
C ILE A 95 3.51 -18.92 -1.25
N GLY A 96 2.62 -19.39 -0.38
CA GLY A 96 2.31 -18.76 0.91
C GLY A 96 3.40 -18.93 1.99
N ARG A 97 4.18 -20.03 1.98
CA ARG A 97 5.36 -20.22 2.84
C ARG A 97 6.53 -19.38 2.37
N ILE A 98 6.56 -18.92 1.13
CA ILE A 98 7.54 -17.92 0.70
C ILE A 98 7.12 -16.53 1.20
N LEU A 99 5.82 -16.22 1.26
CA LEU A 99 5.31 -14.94 1.77
C LEU A 99 5.32 -14.80 3.31
N ASP A 100 5.05 -15.88 4.05
CA ASP A 100 5.06 -15.91 5.53
C ASP A 100 6.33 -16.51 6.14
N LEU A 101 7.19 -17.20 5.37
CA LEU A 101 8.38 -17.88 5.90
C LEU A 101 9.69 -17.68 5.10
N GLY A 102 9.74 -16.98 3.96
CA GLY A 102 10.95 -16.84 3.13
C GLY A 102 12.03 -15.86 3.61
N VAL A 103 13.28 -16.22 3.96
CA VAL A 103 13.89 -17.36 4.68
C VAL A 103 15.33 -16.88 4.97
N LEU A 104 15.76 -16.93 6.24
CA LEU A 104 17.15 -17.14 6.61
C LEU A 104 17.56 -18.52 6.10
N SER A 105 18.24 -18.59 4.95
CA SER A 105 19.22 -19.62 4.55
C SER A 105 19.37 -19.63 3.04
N GLY A 106 20.59 -19.37 2.57
CA GLY A 106 20.95 -19.60 1.19
C GLY A 106 20.84 -21.09 0.86
N LYS A 107 19.87 -21.45 0.01
CA LYS A 107 19.95 -22.52 -1.00
C LYS A 107 18.72 -22.46 -1.89
N VAL A 108 18.99 -22.38 -3.19
CA VAL A 108 18.02 -22.30 -4.29
C VAL A 108 17.04 -23.48 -4.26
N PHE A 109 15.76 -23.20 -4.03
CA PHE A 109 14.64 -24.02 -4.49
C PHE A 109 13.56 -23.09 -5.04
N SER A 110 13.72 -22.62 -6.27
CA SER A 110 12.65 -21.98 -7.03
C SER A 110 11.77 -23.09 -7.62
N SER A 111 10.56 -23.27 -7.10
CA SER A 111 9.62 -24.23 -7.68
C SER A 111 9.08 -23.68 -9.00
N VAL A 112 8.79 -24.56 -9.96
CA VAL A 112 8.24 -24.19 -11.28
C VAL A 112 6.90 -23.42 -11.15
N SER A 113 6.17 -23.64 -10.05
CA SER A 113 4.95 -22.93 -9.70
C SER A 113 5.16 -21.45 -9.37
N ASP A 114 6.28 -21.07 -8.75
CA ASP A 114 6.55 -19.67 -8.37
C ASP A 114 6.78 -18.83 -9.64
N ARG A 115 7.58 -19.35 -10.57
CA ARG A 115 7.79 -18.70 -11.87
C ARG A 115 6.53 -18.62 -12.73
N LEU A 116 5.63 -19.60 -12.60
CA LEU A 116 4.34 -19.58 -13.32
C LEU A 116 3.35 -18.59 -12.70
N ALA A 117 3.33 -18.46 -11.37
CA ALA A 117 2.53 -17.48 -10.67
C ALA A 117 3.02 -16.06 -10.99
N ASP A 118 4.31 -15.79 -10.85
CA ASP A 118 4.95 -14.50 -11.18
C ASP A 118 4.73 -14.14 -12.66
N HIS A 119 4.80 -15.12 -13.57
CA HIS A 119 4.58 -14.89 -14.99
C HIS A 119 3.10 -14.65 -15.33
N LEU A 120 2.16 -15.35 -14.68
CA LEU A 120 0.72 -15.09 -14.85
C LEU A 120 0.34 -13.73 -14.29
N GLU A 121 0.87 -13.38 -13.12
CA GLU A 121 0.65 -12.10 -12.48
C GLU A 121 1.18 -10.96 -13.34
N SER A 122 2.43 -11.04 -13.78
CA SER A 122 3.03 -10.10 -14.74
C SER A 122 2.26 -10.04 -16.06
N ASN A 123 1.72 -11.15 -16.57
CA ASN A 123 0.92 -11.16 -17.80
C ASN A 123 -0.47 -10.55 -17.62
N ILE A 124 -1.16 -10.76 -16.49
CA ILE A 124 -2.46 -10.12 -16.25
C ILE A 124 -2.25 -8.63 -16.07
N LYS A 125 -1.20 -8.25 -15.33
CA LYS A 125 -0.79 -6.88 -15.13
C LYS A 125 -0.42 -6.16 -16.45
N GLN A 126 0.32 -6.81 -17.34
CA GLN A 126 0.57 -6.21 -18.65
C GLN A 126 -0.69 -5.91 -19.47
N LYS A 127 -1.80 -6.63 -19.24
CA LYS A 127 -3.02 -6.54 -20.07
C LYS A 127 -4.14 -5.73 -19.45
N LEU A 128 -4.26 -5.77 -18.14
CA LEU A 128 -5.11 -4.89 -17.35
C LEU A 128 -4.10 -4.05 -16.60
N PRO A 129 -3.90 -2.77 -16.92
CA PRO A 129 -3.02 -1.91 -16.16
C PRO A 129 -3.73 -0.82 -15.39
N PHE A 130 -4.93 -1.11 -14.90
CA PHE A 130 -5.78 -0.14 -14.17
C PHE A 130 -6.28 -0.63 -12.79
N LEU A 131 -5.77 -1.74 -12.24
CA LEU A 131 -6.40 -2.48 -11.13
C LEU A 131 -5.58 -2.60 -9.81
N ASP A 132 -5.12 -1.60 -9.05
CA ASP A 132 -4.80 -1.76 -7.57
C ASP A 132 -3.74 -2.85 -7.10
N ASP A 133 -3.57 -3.32 -5.82
CA ASP A 133 -2.80 -4.57 -5.43
C ASP A 133 -3.45 -5.81 -4.80
N LEU A 134 -4.75 -5.83 -4.70
CA LEU A 134 -5.50 -6.96 -4.18
C LEU A 134 -6.46 -7.54 -5.23
N GLU A 135 -7.07 -6.70 -6.06
CA GLU A 135 -7.82 -7.01 -7.28
C GLU A 135 -7.24 -8.08 -8.26
N CYS A 136 -5.99 -8.04 -8.72
CA CYS A 136 -5.34 -8.98 -9.61
C CYS A 136 -4.67 -10.13 -8.90
N SER A 137 -4.34 -10.01 -7.62
CA SER A 137 -3.99 -11.16 -6.80
C SER A 137 -5.24 -12.01 -6.69
N PHE A 138 -6.40 -11.35 -6.57
CA PHE A 138 -7.70 -11.95 -6.74
C PHE A 138 -7.96 -12.47 -8.17
N ILE A 139 -7.74 -11.71 -9.26
CA ILE A 139 -7.92 -12.21 -10.65
C ILE A 139 -6.97 -13.39 -10.95
N GLN A 140 -5.73 -13.32 -10.52
CA GLN A 140 -4.71 -14.36 -10.69
C GLN A 140 -5.11 -15.60 -9.90
N SER A 141 -5.55 -15.43 -8.66
CA SER A 141 -6.13 -16.52 -7.87
C SER A 141 -7.33 -17.13 -8.59
N LEU A 142 -8.25 -16.31 -9.11
CA LEU A 142 -9.40 -16.75 -9.89
C LEU A 142 -8.96 -17.51 -11.16
N CYS A 143 -7.98 -16.99 -11.91
CA CYS A 143 -7.43 -17.63 -13.10
C CYS A 143 -6.75 -18.96 -12.79
N MET A 144 -5.95 -19.02 -11.72
CA MET A 144 -5.26 -20.23 -11.27
C MET A 144 -6.24 -21.29 -10.79
N LEU A 145 -7.29 -20.88 -10.09
CA LEU A 145 -8.35 -21.77 -9.61
C LEU A 145 -9.17 -22.31 -10.77
N CYS A 146 -9.52 -21.45 -11.73
CA CYS A 146 -10.46 -21.79 -12.78
C CYS A 146 -9.80 -22.48 -13.98
N LYS A 147 -8.57 -22.13 -14.39
CA LYS A 147 -7.87 -22.68 -15.58
C LYS A 147 -8.77 -22.73 -16.84
N ASN A 148 -9.38 -23.89 -17.14
CA ASN A 148 -10.29 -24.11 -18.27
C ASN A 148 -11.76 -24.32 -17.83
N LYS A 149 -12.07 -24.07 -16.56
CA LYS A 149 -13.39 -24.25 -15.94
C LYS A 149 -14.13 -22.92 -15.90
N HIS A 150 -15.46 -23.00 -15.89
CA HIS A 150 -16.31 -21.82 -15.83
C HIS A 150 -16.32 -21.21 -14.42
N PRO A 151 -16.00 -19.91 -14.27
CA PRO A 151 -15.97 -19.26 -12.96
C PRO A 151 -17.35 -18.74 -12.53
N LEU A 152 -17.62 -18.89 -11.24
CA LEU A 152 -18.74 -18.28 -10.53
C LEU A 152 -18.21 -17.48 -9.34
N LEU A 153 -18.52 -16.19 -9.29
CA LEU A 153 -18.24 -15.32 -8.14
C LEU A 153 -19.53 -15.09 -7.35
N ILE A 154 -19.52 -15.44 -6.07
CA ILE A 154 -20.58 -15.12 -5.13
C ILE A 154 -20.08 -13.99 -4.22
N VAL A 155 -20.80 -12.88 -4.21
CA VAL A 155 -20.54 -11.72 -3.36
C VAL A 155 -21.61 -11.68 -2.28
N ASP A 156 -21.26 -12.18 -1.10
CA ASP A 156 -22.15 -12.19 0.04
C ASP A 156 -22.13 -10.84 0.78
N ASN A 157 -23.27 -10.42 1.33
CA ASN A 157 -23.45 -9.13 2.00
C ASN A 157 -22.90 -7.93 1.21
N VAL A 158 -23.25 -7.80 -0.07
CA VAL A 158 -22.75 -6.74 -0.97
C VAL A 158 -23.00 -5.32 -0.45
N HIS A 159 -24.07 -5.14 0.36
CA HIS A 159 -24.42 -3.87 0.99
C HIS A 159 -23.41 -3.40 2.06
N TRP A 160 -22.45 -4.26 2.43
CA TRP A 160 -21.40 -3.98 3.40
C TRP A 160 -19.97 -4.02 2.83
N LEU A 161 -19.81 -4.00 1.51
CA LEU A 161 -18.49 -3.86 0.90
C LEU A 161 -17.94 -2.44 1.07
N ASP A 162 -16.63 -2.32 1.23
CA ASP A 162 -15.92 -1.04 1.19
C ASP A 162 -15.92 -0.46 -0.23
N LYS A 163 -15.70 0.86 -0.33
CA LYS A 163 -15.73 1.61 -1.59
C LYS A 163 -14.78 1.05 -2.64
N GLY A 164 -13.57 0.64 -2.25
CA GLY A 164 -12.58 0.06 -3.17
C GLY A 164 -13.07 -1.27 -3.74
N THR A 165 -13.52 -2.20 -2.89
CA THR A 165 -14.08 -3.48 -3.36
C THR A 165 -15.32 -3.31 -4.25
N LEU A 166 -16.16 -2.31 -3.98
CA LEU A 166 -17.33 -2.02 -4.82
C LEU A 166 -16.93 -1.51 -6.21
N GLN A 167 -15.91 -0.66 -6.29
CA GLN A 167 -15.35 -0.19 -7.55
C GLN A 167 -14.77 -1.35 -8.36
N PHE A 168 -14.01 -2.24 -7.72
CA PHE A 168 -13.51 -3.45 -8.36
C PHE A 168 -14.64 -4.34 -8.90
N LEU A 169 -15.64 -4.59 -8.06
CA LEU A 169 -16.79 -5.41 -8.43
C LEU A 169 -17.54 -4.83 -9.63
N GLN A 170 -17.67 -3.49 -9.71
CA GLN A 170 -18.24 -2.83 -10.88
C GLN A 170 -17.47 -3.17 -12.16
N LEU A 171 -16.14 -3.18 -12.12
CA LEU A 171 -15.30 -3.49 -13.28
C LEU A 171 -15.52 -4.93 -13.79
N LEU A 172 -15.70 -5.87 -12.87
CA LEU A 172 -16.06 -7.27 -13.16
C LEU A 172 -17.47 -7.37 -13.75
N ILE A 173 -18.44 -6.64 -13.19
CA ILE A 173 -19.83 -6.65 -13.65
C ILE A 173 -19.96 -6.07 -15.05
N ASP A 174 -19.35 -4.92 -15.31
CA ASP A 174 -19.42 -4.19 -16.58
C ASP A 174 -18.68 -4.91 -17.72
N ASN A 175 -18.03 -6.05 -17.46
CA ASN A 175 -17.14 -6.73 -18.39
C ASN A 175 -16.09 -5.78 -18.99
N LYS A 176 -15.68 -4.76 -18.23
CA LYS A 176 -14.61 -3.86 -18.67
C LYS A 176 -13.30 -4.63 -18.72
N LEU A 177 -13.05 -5.54 -17.77
CA LEU A 177 -11.83 -6.35 -17.72
C LEU A 177 -11.66 -7.31 -18.91
N THR A 178 -12.75 -7.81 -19.49
CA THR A 178 -12.68 -8.79 -20.58
C THR A 178 -12.16 -8.16 -21.86
N ARG A 179 -12.51 -6.89 -22.12
CA ARG A 179 -12.07 -6.13 -23.29
C ARG A 179 -10.58 -5.86 -23.33
N PHE A 180 -9.91 -5.85 -22.17
CA PHE A 180 -8.50 -5.49 -22.05
C PHE A 180 -7.60 -6.71 -21.81
N SER A 181 -8.11 -7.76 -21.16
CA SER A 181 -7.27 -8.83 -20.61
C SER A 181 -7.00 -10.02 -21.53
N GLY A 182 -7.82 -10.27 -22.56
CA GLY A 182 -7.75 -11.53 -23.32
C GLY A 182 -7.78 -12.78 -22.42
N LEU A 183 -8.31 -12.66 -21.20
CA LEU A 183 -8.50 -13.73 -20.24
C LEU A 183 -9.91 -14.27 -20.47
N GLY A 184 -10.04 -15.28 -21.35
CA GLY A 184 -11.34 -15.89 -21.68
C GLY A 184 -12.13 -16.41 -20.46
N ILE A 185 -11.48 -16.53 -19.31
CA ILE A 185 -12.12 -16.88 -18.05
C ILE A 185 -13.06 -15.78 -17.53
N LEU A 186 -12.71 -14.50 -17.71
CA LEU A 186 -13.53 -13.38 -17.26
C LEU A 186 -14.73 -13.14 -18.18
N GLU A 187 -14.62 -13.53 -19.46
CA GLU A 187 -15.72 -13.42 -20.44
C GLU A 187 -16.95 -14.25 -20.02
N ASN A 188 -16.69 -15.37 -19.36
CA ASN A 188 -17.71 -16.30 -18.88
C ASN A 188 -17.88 -16.24 -17.36
N LEU A 189 -17.42 -15.17 -16.70
CA LEU A 189 -17.58 -15.01 -15.26
C LEU A 189 -19.04 -14.79 -14.91
N ASN A 190 -19.64 -15.76 -14.23
CA ASN A 190 -20.95 -15.61 -13.62
C ASN A 190 -20.82 -14.90 -12.27
N ILE A 191 -21.75 -14.00 -11.96
CA ILE A 191 -21.74 -13.26 -10.69
C ILE A 191 -23.10 -13.37 -10.02
N ILE A 192 -23.10 -13.82 -8.76
CA ILE A 192 -24.23 -13.75 -7.85
C ILE A 192 -23.90 -12.72 -6.79
N ILE A 193 -24.71 -11.69 -6.62
CA ILE A 193 -24.62 -10.77 -5.48
C ILE A 193 -25.77 -11.05 -4.51
N ILE A 194 -25.47 -11.02 -3.21
CA ILE A 194 -26.42 -11.26 -2.14
C ILE A 194 -26.54 -10.00 -1.32
N ARG A 195 -27.78 -9.50 -1.15
CA ARG A 195 -28.06 -8.34 -0.30
C ARG A 195 -29.14 -8.61 0.72
N THR A 196 -29.06 -7.94 1.84
CA THR A 196 -30.19 -7.83 2.77
C THR A 196 -30.96 -6.55 2.46
N GLU A 197 -32.29 -6.61 2.55
CA GLU A 197 -33.13 -5.44 2.25
C GLU A 197 -32.89 -4.28 3.22
N GLU A 198 -32.97 -3.05 2.71
CA GLU A 198 -32.64 -1.82 3.46
C GLU A 198 -33.46 -1.66 4.75
N LYS A 199 -34.72 -2.10 4.76
CA LYS A 199 -35.60 -2.06 5.94
C LYS A 199 -35.02 -2.84 7.14
N PHE A 200 -34.09 -3.77 6.89
CA PHE A 200 -33.40 -4.53 7.93
C PHE A 200 -31.96 -4.08 8.14
N GLN A 201 -31.21 -3.80 7.06
CA GLN A 201 -29.79 -3.46 7.12
C GLN A 201 -29.46 -2.34 6.13
N LYS A 202 -28.91 -1.23 6.64
CA LYS A 202 -28.52 -0.08 5.80
C LYS A 202 -27.26 -0.40 4.99
N PRO A 203 -27.23 -0.11 3.67
CA PRO A 203 -26.01 -0.15 2.88
C PRO A 203 -25.04 0.96 3.27
N ILE A 204 -23.74 0.72 3.13
CA ILE A 204 -22.69 1.73 3.35
C ILE A 204 -22.72 2.75 2.20
N GLU A 205 -22.52 2.27 0.98
CA GLU A 205 -22.44 3.09 -0.24
C GLU A 205 -23.77 3.03 -1.01
N LYS A 206 -24.86 3.46 -0.38
CA LYS A 206 -26.23 3.29 -0.91
C LYS A 206 -26.38 3.79 -2.36
N GLN A 207 -26.01 5.05 -2.59
CA GLN A 207 -26.18 5.68 -3.90
C GLN A 207 -25.39 4.93 -4.98
N TYR A 208 -24.13 4.62 -4.70
CA TYR A 208 -23.27 3.88 -5.62
C TYR A 208 -23.82 2.47 -5.94
N LEU A 209 -24.28 1.74 -4.92
CA LEU A 209 -24.89 0.42 -5.11
C LEU A 209 -26.16 0.48 -5.98
N GLU A 210 -27.04 1.45 -5.73
CA GLU A 210 -28.29 1.60 -6.47
C GLU A 210 -28.07 2.03 -7.91
N GLU A 211 -27.19 3.00 -8.15
CA GLU A 211 -26.97 3.56 -9.48
C GLU A 211 -26.04 2.70 -10.34
N SER A 212 -25.00 2.10 -9.74
CA SER A 212 -23.89 1.47 -10.48
C SER A 212 -23.88 -0.05 -10.44
N ILE A 213 -24.40 -0.68 -9.39
CA ILE A 213 -24.32 -2.14 -9.19
C ILE A 213 -25.68 -2.79 -9.45
N TYR A 214 -26.71 -2.50 -8.66
CA TYR A 214 -28.00 -3.21 -8.70
C TYR A 214 -28.77 -3.07 -10.01
N THR A 215 -28.51 -2.00 -10.77
CA THR A 215 -29.08 -1.77 -12.11
C THR A 215 -28.57 -2.75 -13.17
N LYS A 216 -27.43 -3.40 -12.93
CA LYS A 216 -26.78 -4.34 -13.85
C LYS A 216 -27.25 -5.79 -13.71
N PHE A 217 -28.12 -6.07 -12.75
CA PHE A 217 -28.62 -7.42 -12.44
C PHE A 217 -30.06 -7.54 -12.90
N GLU A 218 -30.28 -8.19 -14.04
CA GLU A 218 -31.60 -8.39 -14.63
C GLU A 218 -32.38 -9.48 -13.89
N ASP A 219 -31.70 -10.58 -13.54
CA ASP A 219 -32.28 -11.70 -12.81
C ASP A 219 -32.26 -11.44 -11.30
N LYS A 220 -33.45 -11.17 -10.75
CA LYS A 220 -33.63 -10.87 -9.32
C LYS A 220 -34.48 -11.93 -8.64
N PHE A 221 -33.93 -12.51 -7.58
CA PHE A 221 -34.61 -13.51 -6.75
C PHE A 221 -34.83 -12.98 -5.35
N HIS A 222 -36.09 -12.80 -4.99
CA HIS A 222 -36.48 -12.43 -3.63
C HIS A 222 -36.76 -13.68 -2.80
N ILE A 223 -35.90 -13.96 -1.82
CA ILE A 223 -36.04 -15.04 -0.86
C ILE A 223 -36.85 -14.53 0.32
N LYS A 224 -38.10 -14.98 0.40
CA LYS A 224 -38.98 -14.69 1.53
C LYS A 224 -38.45 -15.34 2.80
N GLY A 225 -38.65 -14.68 3.93
CA GLY A 225 -38.41 -15.28 5.23
C GLY A 225 -39.29 -16.50 5.49
N VAL A 226 -38.95 -17.27 6.52
CA VAL A 226 -39.72 -18.44 6.94
C VAL A 226 -41.04 -17.97 7.57
N SER A 227 -42.15 -18.14 6.84
CA SER A 227 -43.49 -17.93 7.39
C SER A 227 -43.79 -18.93 8.51
N ARG A 228 -44.66 -18.56 9.46
CA ARG A 228 -45.11 -19.44 10.54
C ARG A 228 -45.56 -20.84 10.07
N GLU A 229 -46.36 -20.92 9.01
CA GLU A 229 -46.85 -22.21 8.48
C GLU A 229 -45.69 -23.11 8.02
N LYS A 230 -44.78 -22.57 7.19
CA LYS A 230 -43.55 -23.28 6.79
C LYS A 230 -42.62 -23.61 7.95
N LEU A 231 -42.61 -22.83 9.02
CA LEU A 231 -41.81 -23.10 10.20
C LEU A 231 -42.24 -24.41 10.88
N GLU A 232 -43.55 -24.67 10.92
CA GLU A 232 -44.12 -25.92 11.44
C GLU A 232 -43.67 -27.13 10.60
N ASP A 233 -43.73 -27.00 9.27
CA ASP A 233 -43.24 -28.04 8.35
C ASP A 233 -41.73 -28.32 8.53
N ILE A 234 -40.91 -27.27 8.63
CA ILE A 234 -39.46 -27.38 8.79
C ILE A 234 -39.11 -28.02 10.13
N LEU A 235 -39.76 -27.58 11.21
CA LEU A 235 -39.53 -28.15 12.53
C LEU A 235 -40.03 -29.60 12.57
N GLY A 236 -41.13 -29.95 11.90
CA GLY A 236 -41.58 -31.34 11.74
C GLY A 236 -40.56 -32.23 11.02
N LEU A 237 -39.86 -31.69 10.02
CA LEU A 237 -38.76 -32.40 9.34
C LEU A 237 -37.52 -32.61 10.22
N PHE A 238 -37.27 -31.71 11.17
CA PHE A 238 -36.22 -31.91 12.16
C PHE A 238 -36.68 -32.85 13.28
N PHE A 239 -37.87 -32.65 13.84
CA PHE A 239 -38.41 -33.42 14.95
C PHE A 239 -39.14 -34.66 14.44
N ASN A 240 -38.39 -35.72 14.14
CA ASN A 240 -38.96 -36.99 13.70
C ASN A 240 -40.00 -37.61 14.67
N THR A 241 -40.14 -37.12 15.92
CA THR A 241 -40.97 -37.73 16.98
C THR A 241 -41.58 -36.79 18.05
N LYS A 242 -41.43 -35.45 17.97
CA LYS A 242 -41.86 -34.54 19.07
C LYS A 242 -42.94 -33.56 18.60
N ASN A 243 -44.17 -33.70 19.14
CA ASN A 243 -45.24 -32.71 18.96
C ASN A 243 -44.96 -31.50 19.86
N LEU A 244 -44.51 -30.40 19.26
CA LEU A 244 -44.42 -29.10 19.94
C LEU A 244 -45.83 -28.55 20.19
N THR A 245 -46.03 -27.91 21.33
CA THR A 245 -47.29 -27.18 21.60
C THR A 245 -47.33 -25.85 20.85
N ASP A 246 -48.53 -25.30 20.59
CA ASP A 246 -48.69 -23.97 19.96
C ASP A 246 -47.94 -22.86 20.69
N LYS A 247 -47.84 -22.97 22.03
CA LYS A 247 -47.05 -22.04 22.85
C LYS A 247 -45.55 -22.15 22.57
N GLU A 248 -45.03 -23.36 22.42
CA GLU A 248 -43.63 -23.59 22.08
C GLU A 248 -43.35 -23.13 20.65
N PHE A 249 -44.20 -23.43 19.68
CA PHE A 249 -44.07 -22.92 18.31
C PHE A 249 -44.07 -21.39 18.23
N SER A 250 -45.04 -20.76 18.89
CA SER A 250 -45.13 -19.29 18.91
C SER A 250 -43.87 -18.67 19.51
N LYS A 251 -43.30 -19.33 20.53
CA LYS A 251 -42.06 -18.90 21.18
C LYS A 251 -40.84 -19.06 20.29
N ILE A 252 -40.73 -20.19 19.57
CA ILE A 252 -39.65 -20.40 18.59
C ILE A 252 -39.73 -19.35 17.48
N HIS A 253 -40.94 -19.10 16.96
CA HIS A 253 -41.16 -18.08 15.93
C HIS A 253 -40.84 -16.67 16.44
N GLU A 254 -41.22 -16.32 17.67
CA GLU A 254 -40.87 -15.05 18.31
C GLU A 254 -39.34 -14.91 18.53
N SER A 255 -38.67 -15.99 18.92
CA SER A 255 -37.22 -16.02 19.15
C SER A 255 -36.40 -15.91 17.88
N CYS A 256 -36.76 -16.69 16.86
CA CYS A 256 -35.96 -16.85 15.64
C CYS A 256 -36.39 -15.85 14.57
N GLY A 257 -37.62 -15.33 14.64
CA GLY A 257 -38.26 -14.61 13.55
C GLY A 257 -38.21 -15.44 12.28
N GLU A 258 -37.74 -14.81 11.21
CA GLU A 258 -37.57 -15.41 9.89
C GLU A 258 -36.17 -16.04 9.68
N ASN A 259 -35.34 -16.15 10.73
CA ASN A 259 -33.94 -16.60 10.63
C ASN A 259 -33.80 -18.13 10.70
N LEU A 260 -33.56 -18.75 9.55
CA LEU A 260 -33.44 -20.20 9.39
C LEU A 260 -32.25 -20.80 10.14
N ALA A 261 -31.12 -20.09 10.26
CA ALA A 261 -29.97 -20.58 11.01
C ALA A 261 -30.32 -20.77 12.49
N PHE A 262 -31.15 -19.87 13.05
CA PHE A 262 -31.61 -19.96 14.43
C PHE A 262 -32.66 -21.05 14.61
N VAL A 263 -33.55 -21.22 13.63
CA VAL A 263 -34.51 -22.34 13.62
C VAL A 263 -33.79 -23.69 13.69
N TYR A 264 -32.72 -23.87 12.91
CA TYR A 264 -31.89 -25.07 12.94
C TYR A 264 -31.26 -25.32 14.32
N GLU A 265 -30.71 -24.26 14.92
CA GLU A 265 -30.09 -24.33 16.25
C GLU A 265 -31.10 -24.70 17.35
N VAL A 266 -32.29 -24.12 17.31
CA VAL A 266 -33.40 -24.48 18.21
C VAL A 266 -33.84 -25.93 18.00
N ALA A 267 -33.90 -26.40 16.76
CA ALA A 267 -34.26 -27.77 16.46
C ALA A 267 -33.29 -28.78 17.09
N LEU A 268 -31.97 -28.55 16.93
CA LEU A 268 -30.95 -29.38 17.56
C LEU A 268 -31.02 -29.35 19.09
N PHE A 269 -31.26 -28.17 19.68
CA PHE A 269 -31.38 -28.03 21.14
C PHE A 269 -32.54 -28.84 21.72
N VAL A 270 -33.71 -28.80 21.06
CA VAL A 270 -34.91 -29.51 21.52
C VAL A 270 -34.79 -31.03 21.32
N GLN A 271 -34.14 -31.48 20.24
CA GLN A 271 -33.80 -32.89 20.02
C GLN A 271 -32.85 -33.40 21.11
N GLY A 272 -31.87 -32.59 21.52
CA GLY A 272 -30.96 -32.88 22.63
C GLY A 272 -31.58 -32.79 24.04
N GLY A 273 -32.91 -32.83 24.14
CA GLY A 273 -33.64 -32.79 25.42
C GLY A 273 -33.79 -31.40 26.05
N GLY A 274 -33.56 -30.32 25.31
CA GLY A 274 -33.77 -28.96 25.80
C GLY A 274 -35.25 -28.60 26.01
N GLU A 275 -35.55 -27.92 27.13
CA GLU A 275 -36.90 -27.41 27.45
C GLU A 275 -37.07 -25.95 27.00
N LEU A 276 -38.12 -25.67 26.23
CA LEU A 276 -38.42 -24.33 25.70
C LEU A 276 -39.28 -23.48 26.65
N THR A 277 -40.13 -24.13 27.45
CA THR A 277 -41.16 -23.47 28.26
C THR A 277 -40.58 -22.52 29.31
N SER A 278 -39.39 -22.81 29.85
CA SER A 278 -38.73 -22.05 30.92
C SER A 278 -37.86 -20.85 30.45
N ILE A 279 -37.67 -20.66 29.14
CA ILE A 279 -36.71 -19.66 28.59
C ILE A 279 -37.46 -18.54 27.88
N LYS A 280 -37.26 -17.24 28.15
CA LYS A 280 -37.94 -16.18 27.38
C LYS A 280 -37.52 -16.23 25.91
N ALA A 281 -38.42 -15.87 24.99
CA ALA A 281 -38.16 -15.98 23.55
C ALA A 281 -36.85 -15.27 23.14
N LYS A 282 -36.67 -14.01 23.56
CA LYS A 282 -35.45 -13.23 23.31
C LYS A 282 -34.15 -13.83 23.87
N ASP A 283 -34.23 -14.71 24.87
CA ASP A 283 -33.06 -15.32 25.54
C ASP A 283 -32.76 -16.74 25.01
N LEU A 284 -33.59 -17.25 24.09
CA LEU A 284 -33.52 -18.65 23.65
C LEU A 284 -32.22 -18.97 22.92
N LEU A 285 -31.87 -18.16 21.93
CA LEU A 285 -30.65 -18.32 21.15
C LEU A 285 -29.40 -18.25 22.04
N ASP A 286 -29.36 -17.26 22.93
CA ASP A 286 -28.31 -17.07 23.90
C ASP A 286 -28.09 -18.32 24.75
N LYS A 287 -29.17 -18.91 25.28
CA LYS A 287 -29.08 -20.13 26.07
C LYS A 287 -28.61 -21.32 25.24
N ILE A 288 -29.02 -21.43 23.98
CA ILE A 288 -28.60 -22.53 23.09
C ILE A 288 -27.10 -22.46 22.83
N VAL A 289 -26.60 -21.29 22.42
CA VAL A 289 -25.18 -21.08 22.11
C VAL A 289 -24.31 -21.29 23.35
N ILE A 290 -24.73 -20.77 24.51
CA ILE A 290 -24.00 -20.96 25.77
C ILE A 290 -24.01 -22.44 26.20
N LYS A 291 -25.14 -23.14 26.07
CA LYS A 291 -25.21 -24.57 26.41
C LYS A 291 -24.33 -25.41 25.47
N LYS A 292 -24.26 -25.08 24.17
CA LYS A 292 -23.37 -25.75 23.22
C LYS A 292 -21.90 -25.63 23.64
N LEU A 293 -21.47 -24.41 23.98
CA LEU A 293 -20.10 -24.17 24.46
C LEU A 293 -19.82 -24.96 25.75
N ASN A 294 -20.72 -24.88 26.74
CA ASN A 294 -20.53 -25.56 28.04
C ASN A 294 -20.66 -27.09 27.98
N ASN A 295 -21.35 -27.67 26.99
CA ASN A 295 -21.46 -29.12 26.86
C ASN A 295 -20.14 -29.76 26.39
N ILE A 296 -19.28 -29.01 25.70
CA ILE A 296 -17.95 -29.47 25.26
C ILE A 296 -16.93 -29.25 26.38
N THR A 297 -17.07 -28.17 27.14
CA THR A 297 -16.17 -27.82 28.24
C THR A 297 -16.84 -28.08 29.58
N ASN A 298 -16.41 -29.10 30.33
CA ASN A 298 -16.78 -29.28 31.76
C ASN A 298 -16.37 -28.09 32.68
N THR A 299 -15.95 -26.96 32.11
CA THR A 299 -15.54 -25.71 32.72
C THR A 299 -16.39 -24.55 32.19
N ASN A 300 -16.89 -23.70 33.09
CA ASN A 300 -17.71 -22.54 32.75
C ASN A 300 -16.90 -21.49 31.95
N ASN A 301 -17.48 -21.00 30.84
CA ASN A 301 -17.30 -19.66 30.25
C ASN A 301 -15.99 -19.24 29.55
N LEU A 302 -14.91 -20.02 29.48
CA LEU A 302 -13.63 -19.51 28.91
C LEU A 302 -13.68 -19.14 27.41
N ALA A 303 -14.32 -19.97 26.58
CA ALA A 303 -14.46 -19.68 25.14
C ALA A 303 -15.35 -18.46 24.84
N LEU A 304 -16.26 -18.12 25.76
CA LEU A 304 -17.19 -16.99 25.60
C LEU A 304 -16.43 -15.66 25.47
N ASP A 305 -15.45 -15.42 26.35
CA ASP A 305 -14.70 -14.15 26.35
C ASP A 305 -13.78 -14.03 25.13
N THR A 306 -13.25 -15.15 24.64
CA THR A 306 -12.51 -15.19 23.37
C THR A 306 -13.42 -14.84 22.20
N LEU A 307 -14.65 -15.36 22.17
CA LEU A 307 -15.62 -15.07 21.10
C LEU A 307 -16.17 -13.64 21.17
N LYS A 308 -16.32 -13.06 22.38
CA LYS A 308 -16.58 -11.62 22.55
C LYS A 308 -15.47 -10.79 21.90
N CYS A 309 -14.21 -11.09 22.19
CA CYS A 309 -13.08 -10.39 21.57
C CYS A 309 -13.06 -10.57 20.06
N ALA A 310 -13.23 -11.80 19.57
CA ALA A 310 -13.29 -12.12 18.15
C ALA A 310 -14.39 -11.33 17.42
N SER A 311 -15.54 -11.12 18.08
CA SER A 311 -16.65 -10.39 17.47
C SER A 311 -16.32 -8.92 17.12
N LEU A 312 -15.34 -8.32 17.81
CA LEU A 312 -14.86 -6.96 17.52
C LEU A 312 -13.93 -6.90 16.31
N LEU A 313 -13.26 -8.01 15.99
CA LEU A 313 -12.29 -8.10 14.89
C LEU A 313 -12.92 -8.30 13.51
N GLY A 314 -14.23 -8.55 13.46
CA GLY A 314 -15.00 -8.75 12.22
C GLY A 314 -15.60 -10.15 12.11
N LEU A 315 -16.27 -10.40 10.99
CA LEU A 315 -16.78 -11.71 10.58
C LEU A 315 -15.63 -12.68 10.36
N SER A 316 -14.51 -12.20 9.81
CA SER A 316 -13.25 -12.93 9.70
C SER A 316 -12.17 -12.17 10.49
N PHE A 317 -11.16 -12.87 11.01
CA PHE A 317 -10.12 -12.22 11.80
C PHE A 317 -8.83 -13.01 11.82
N HIS A 318 -7.69 -12.33 12.03
CA HIS A 318 -6.42 -13.00 12.25
C HIS A 318 -6.35 -13.56 13.67
N VAL A 319 -5.81 -14.77 13.81
CA VAL A 319 -5.62 -15.40 15.12
C VAL A 319 -4.64 -14.59 15.99
N ASN A 320 -3.68 -13.90 15.38
CA ASN A 320 -2.73 -13.04 16.09
C ASN A 320 -3.40 -11.79 16.69
N GLU A 321 -4.36 -11.19 16.00
CA GLU A 321 -5.17 -10.09 16.53
C GLU A 321 -5.98 -10.58 17.74
N LEU A 322 -6.62 -11.75 17.61
CA LEU A 322 -7.39 -12.37 18.69
C LEU A 322 -6.53 -12.73 19.91
N PHE A 323 -5.34 -13.29 19.66
CA PHE A 323 -4.34 -13.54 20.70
C PHE A 323 -4.00 -12.27 21.47
N CYS A 324 -3.78 -11.17 20.76
CA CYS A 324 -3.43 -9.92 21.40
C CYS A 324 -4.58 -9.35 22.24
N ILE A 325 -5.79 -9.21 21.68
CA ILE A 325 -6.92 -8.56 22.39
C ILE A 325 -7.43 -9.38 23.57
N SER A 326 -7.35 -10.72 23.49
CA SER A 326 -7.87 -11.60 24.53
C SER A 326 -6.99 -11.64 25.79
N ASN A 327 -5.74 -11.17 25.72
CA ASN A 327 -4.72 -11.31 26.77
C ASN A 327 -4.52 -12.76 27.26
N LYS A 328 -4.90 -13.75 26.46
CA LYS A 328 -4.69 -15.17 26.74
C LYS A 328 -3.39 -15.66 26.10
N ASN A 329 -2.84 -16.76 26.61
CA ASN A 329 -1.73 -17.39 25.93
C ASN A 329 -2.20 -18.02 24.59
N GLU A 330 -1.26 -18.28 23.67
CA GLU A 330 -1.62 -18.74 22.32
C GLU A 330 -2.29 -20.12 22.33
N SER A 331 -1.93 -20.99 23.28
CA SER A 331 -2.55 -22.30 23.47
C SER A 331 -4.01 -22.21 23.88
N ASP A 332 -4.35 -21.29 24.78
CA ASP A 332 -5.70 -21.10 25.30
C ASP A 332 -6.62 -20.54 24.21
N VAL A 333 -6.14 -19.56 23.43
CA VAL A 333 -6.90 -19.02 22.29
C VAL A 333 -7.15 -20.10 21.24
N LYS A 334 -6.13 -20.92 20.93
CA LYS A 334 -6.30 -22.06 20.01
C LYS A 334 -7.28 -23.09 20.55
N HIS A 335 -7.26 -23.35 21.86
CA HIS A 335 -8.20 -24.25 22.52
C HIS A 335 -9.63 -23.73 22.44
N ASP A 336 -9.85 -22.46 22.80
CA ASP A 336 -11.17 -21.80 22.73
C ASP A 336 -11.73 -21.75 21.30
N LEU A 337 -10.88 -21.47 20.31
CA LEU A 337 -11.27 -21.52 18.89
C LEU A 337 -11.64 -22.93 18.44
N ASN A 338 -10.96 -23.97 18.95
CA ASN A 338 -11.32 -25.36 18.64
C ASN A 338 -12.69 -25.71 19.23
N ILE A 339 -12.99 -25.29 20.47
CA ILE A 339 -14.31 -25.49 21.10
C ILE A 339 -15.40 -24.80 20.27
N ALA A 340 -15.16 -23.54 19.87
CA ALA A 340 -16.10 -22.79 19.04
C ALA A 340 -16.30 -23.42 17.66
N PHE A 341 -15.24 -24.01 17.09
CA PHE A 341 -15.28 -24.75 15.83
C PHE A 341 -16.10 -26.03 15.95
N GLU A 342 -15.86 -26.83 16.99
CA GLU A 342 -16.64 -28.05 17.28
C GLU A 342 -18.11 -27.74 17.58
N SER A 343 -18.39 -26.55 18.11
CA SER A 343 -19.75 -26.05 18.35
C SER A 343 -20.46 -25.55 17.09
N GLY A 344 -19.76 -25.41 15.95
CA GLY A 344 -20.29 -24.86 14.70
C GLY A 344 -20.45 -23.33 14.69
N ILE A 345 -19.87 -22.63 15.67
CA ILE A 345 -19.98 -21.16 15.83
C ILE A 345 -18.97 -20.44 14.93
N VAL A 346 -17.77 -21.03 14.78
CA VAL A 346 -16.71 -20.51 13.91
C VAL A 346 -16.23 -21.58 12.94
N GLU A 347 -15.74 -21.13 11.80
CA GLU A 347 -15.03 -21.92 10.81
C GLU A 347 -13.54 -21.63 10.95
N LYS A 348 -12.73 -22.70 10.86
CA LYS A 348 -11.28 -22.60 11.06
C LYS A 348 -10.55 -22.52 9.73
N GLU A 349 -9.69 -21.52 9.62
CA GLU A 349 -8.68 -21.39 8.58
C GLU A 349 -7.29 -21.48 9.23
N ARG A 350 -6.20 -21.46 8.46
CA ARG A 350 -4.84 -21.67 9.01
C ARG A 350 -4.45 -20.64 10.07
N ASN A 351 -4.35 -19.38 9.66
CA ASN A 351 -3.94 -18.24 10.50
C ASN A 351 -5.10 -17.26 10.73
N ARG A 352 -6.31 -17.67 10.35
CA ARG A 352 -7.55 -16.90 10.46
C ARG A 352 -8.67 -17.79 11.00
N ALA A 353 -9.71 -17.17 11.51
CA ALA A 353 -10.98 -17.83 11.79
C ALA A 353 -12.12 -16.91 11.36
N LYS A 354 -13.30 -17.48 11.21
CA LYS A 354 -14.49 -16.78 10.71
C LYS A 354 -15.71 -17.21 11.50
N PHE A 355 -16.62 -16.31 11.83
CA PHE A 355 -17.95 -16.69 12.33
C PHE A 355 -18.75 -17.37 11.22
N SER A 356 -19.39 -18.50 11.52
CA SER A 356 -20.22 -19.22 10.54
C SER A 356 -21.44 -18.40 10.09
N HIS A 357 -21.89 -17.45 10.93
CA HIS A 357 -22.95 -16.51 10.61
C HIS A 357 -22.80 -15.18 11.36
N ASP A 358 -23.16 -14.06 10.73
CA ASP A 358 -23.15 -12.71 11.34
C ASP A 358 -24.00 -12.63 12.61
N SER A 359 -25.06 -13.43 12.69
CA SER A 359 -25.90 -13.43 13.89
C SER A 359 -25.21 -14.03 15.12
N PHE A 360 -24.28 -14.97 14.97
CA PHE A 360 -23.46 -15.44 16.09
C PHE A 360 -22.49 -14.35 16.53
N ARG A 361 -21.81 -13.71 15.57
CA ARG A 361 -20.96 -12.56 15.85
C ARG A 361 -21.70 -11.48 16.62
N ASN A 362 -22.88 -11.08 16.16
CA ASN A 362 -23.72 -10.08 16.81
C ASN A 362 -24.18 -10.52 18.21
N LEU A 363 -24.47 -11.81 18.42
CA LEU A 363 -24.76 -12.34 19.75
C LEU A 363 -23.61 -12.08 20.72
N PHE A 364 -22.36 -12.40 20.34
CA PHE A 364 -21.20 -12.17 21.20
C PHE A 364 -20.90 -10.68 21.35
N LYS A 365 -21.04 -9.89 20.29
CA LYS A 365 -20.86 -8.43 20.31
C LYS A 365 -21.85 -7.75 21.27
N ASN A 366 -23.11 -8.16 21.25
CA ASN A 366 -24.15 -7.64 22.15
C ASN A 366 -23.91 -8.05 23.61
N LYS A 367 -23.28 -9.22 23.85
CA LYS A 367 -22.92 -9.70 25.19
C LYS A 367 -21.73 -8.96 25.83
N ILE A 368 -21.01 -8.14 25.08
CA ILE A 368 -19.95 -7.30 25.63
C ILE A 368 -20.56 -6.24 26.56
N GLY A 369 -21.70 -5.65 26.16
CA GLY A 369 -22.40 -4.65 26.95
C GLY A 369 -21.50 -3.47 27.33
N ILE A 370 -21.37 -3.22 28.63
CA ILE A 370 -20.66 -2.06 29.20
C ILE A 370 -19.13 -2.19 29.04
N GLU A 371 -18.61 -3.42 28.83
CA GLU A 371 -17.17 -3.64 28.63
C GLU A 371 -16.67 -3.23 27.23
N LYS A 372 -17.57 -2.73 26.37
CA LYS A 372 -17.27 -2.44 24.96
C LYS A 372 -16.12 -1.44 24.83
N PRO A 373 -16.12 -0.26 25.48
CA PRO A 373 -15.00 0.67 25.38
C PRO A 373 -13.68 0.05 25.85
N ILE A 374 -13.71 -0.76 26.92
CA ILE A 374 -12.52 -1.44 27.48
C ILE A 374 -11.91 -2.43 26.49
N LEU A 375 -12.74 -3.20 25.77
CA LEU A 375 -12.23 -4.14 24.77
C LEU A 375 -11.69 -3.43 23.52
N TYR A 376 -12.30 -2.31 23.11
CA TYR A 376 -11.74 -1.50 22.02
C TYR A 376 -10.44 -0.80 22.42
N ASP A 377 -10.29 -0.38 23.68
CA ASP A 377 -9.01 0.12 24.20
C ASP A 377 -7.91 -0.95 24.15
N LYS A 378 -8.23 -2.20 24.51
CA LYS A 378 -7.31 -3.34 24.31
C LYS A 378 -6.97 -3.55 22.83
N LEU A 379 -7.96 -3.44 21.95
CA LEU A 379 -7.73 -3.55 20.50
C LEU A 379 -6.81 -2.42 20.00
N SER A 380 -6.99 -1.18 20.47
CA SER A 380 -6.13 -0.03 20.14
C SER A 380 -4.67 -0.34 20.48
N ASN A 381 -4.41 -0.83 21.70
CA ASN A 381 -3.09 -1.24 22.16
C ASN A 381 -2.48 -2.38 21.32
N CYS A 382 -3.32 -3.28 20.79
CA CYS A 382 -2.91 -4.35 19.90
C CYS A 382 -2.54 -3.85 18.50
N LEU A 383 -3.35 -2.98 17.93
CA LEU A 383 -3.12 -2.40 16.61
C LEU A 383 -1.84 -1.56 16.57
N LYS A 384 -1.48 -0.90 17.68
CA LYS A 384 -0.18 -0.23 17.82
C LYS A 384 1.01 -1.16 17.50
N LYS A 385 0.90 -2.46 17.80
CA LYS A 385 1.95 -3.47 17.52
C LYS A 385 1.77 -4.18 16.19
N LEU A 386 0.53 -4.50 15.86
CA LEU A 386 0.20 -5.39 14.75
C LEU A 386 -0.06 -4.62 13.45
N SER A 387 -0.66 -3.45 13.50
CA SER A 387 -1.01 -2.66 12.31
C SER A 387 -0.78 -1.17 12.57
N PRO A 388 0.44 -0.73 12.91
CA PRO A 388 0.69 0.65 13.34
C PRO A 388 0.38 1.69 12.25
N SER A 389 0.42 1.32 10.97
CA SER A 389 0.11 2.20 9.84
C SER A 389 -1.38 2.28 9.46
N GLU A 390 -2.26 1.46 10.05
CA GLU A 390 -3.71 1.48 9.77
C GLU A 390 -4.43 2.63 10.51
N TYR A 391 -4.02 3.88 10.28
CA TYR A 391 -4.55 5.04 11.02
C TYR A 391 -6.07 5.22 10.90
N ALA A 392 -6.66 4.97 9.72
CA ALA A 392 -8.13 5.01 9.56
C ALA A 392 -8.84 4.01 10.49
N PHE A 393 -8.36 2.77 10.56
CA PHE A 393 -8.94 1.75 11.42
C PHE A 393 -8.65 2.01 12.91
N ARG A 394 -7.45 2.52 13.24
CA ARG A 394 -7.11 2.95 14.61
C ARG A 394 -8.01 4.10 15.08
N SER A 395 -8.34 5.04 14.20
CA SER A 395 -9.31 6.12 14.46
C SER A 395 -10.69 5.55 14.78
N PHE A 396 -11.20 4.64 13.95
CA PHE A 396 -12.47 3.94 14.23
C PHE A 396 -12.46 3.21 15.57
N VAL A 397 -11.38 2.48 15.88
CA VAL A 397 -11.25 1.75 17.16
C VAL A 397 -11.22 2.71 18.35
N ALA A 398 -10.52 3.86 18.24
CA ALA A 398 -10.49 4.88 19.28
C ALA A 398 -11.88 5.50 19.52
N ASN A 399 -12.65 5.78 18.46
CA ASN A 399 -14.04 6.20 18.58
C ASN A 399 -14.89 5.17 19.36
N GLN A 400 -14.75 3.88 19.03
CA GLN A 400 -15.47 2.81 19.72
C GLN A 400 -15.00 2.59 21.17
N ALA A 401 -13.77 3.00 21.49
CA ALA A 401 -13.22 3.06 22.83
C ALA A 401 -13.65 4.33 23.62
N GLU A 402 -14.43 5.22 23.00
CA GLU A 402 -14.80 6.54 23.55
C GLU A 402 -13.58 7.42 23.86
N ASN A 403 -12.46 7.19 23.16
CA ASN A 403 -11.24 7.98 23.25
C ASN A 403 -11.17 8.94 22.04
N TYR A 404 -11.91 10.05 22.16
CA TYR A 404 -12.03 11.06 21.09
C TYR A 404 -10.71 11.78 20.78
N THR A 405 -9.80 11.86 21.75
CA THR A 405 -8.47 12.44 21.55
C THR A 405 -7.64 11.56 20.62
N ASP A 406 -7.58 10.24 20.88
CA ASP A 406 -6.89 9.31 19.98
C ASP A 406 -7.59 9.23 18.61
N GLU A 407 -8.92 9.31 18.56
CA GLU A 407 -9.67 9.37 17.32
C GLU A 407 -9.25 10.58 16.47
N ALA A 408 -9.12 11.76 17.08
CA ALA A 408 -8.66 12.97 16.42
C ALA A 408 -7.20 12.83 15.94
N ILE A 409 -6.30 12.31 16.77
CA ILE A 409 -4.89 12.06 16.42
C ILE A 409 -4.79 11.12 15.21
N PHE A 410 -5.48 9.98 15.22
CA PHE A 410 -5.41 9.03 14.10
C PHE A 410 -6.13 9.53 12.85
N THR A 411 -7.17 10.36 12.99
CA THR A 411 -7.80 11.05 11.86
C THR A 411 -6.80 12.01 11.20
N PHE A 412 -6.08 12.79 12.00
CA PHE A 412 -5.02 13.68 11.54
C PHE A 412 -3.92 12.89 10.80
N LEU A 413 -3.39 11.83 11.41
CA LEU A 413 -2.31 11.03 10.83
C LEU A 413 -2.69 10.35 9.51
N GLU A 414 -3.92 9.83 9.39
CA GLU A 414 -4.42 9.27 8.13
C GLU A 414 -4.55 10.33 7.04
N ALA A 415 -5.00 11.54 7.40
CA ALA A 415 -5.13 12.62 6.44
C ALA A 415 -3.77 13.12 5.92
N VAL A 416 -2.78 13.27 6.81
CA VAL A 416 -1.40 13.60 6.41
C VAL A 416 -0.78 12.46 5.60
N ARG A 417 -1.03 11.20 5.96
CA ARG A 417 -0.58 10.04 5.18
C ARG A 417 -1.11 10.07 3.75
N ARG A 418 -2.39 10.43 3.54
CA ARG A 418 -2.96 10.60 2.19
C ARG A 418 -2.23 11.68 1.40
N ILE A 419 -1.88 12.81 2.02
CA ILE A 419 -1.11 13.88 1.38
C ILE A 419 0.26 13.35 0.91
N ARG A 420 0.99 12.62 1.77
CA ARG A 420 2.29 12.00 1.42
C ARG A 420 2.19 11.01 0.25
N LEU A 421 1.09 10.24 0.20
CA LEU A 421 0.80 9.32 -0.90
C LEU A 421 0.29 10.01 -2.17
N GLY A 422 0.15 11.34 -2.18
CA GLY A 422 -0.39 12.09 -3.31
C GLY A 422 -1.90 11.93 -3.51
N ILE A 423 -2.61 11.43 -2.50
CA ILE A 423 -4.06 11.21 -2.49
C ILE A 423 -4.76 12.43 -1.90
N ASN A 424 -5.91 12.83 -2.46
CA ASN A 424 -6.69 13.94 -1.94
C ASN A 424 -7.22 13.64 -0.52
N SER A 425 -6.72 14.37 0.47
CA SER A 425 -7.15 14.26 1.87
C SER A 425 -8.45 15.01 2.20
N SER A 426 -8.90 15.92 1.32
CA SER A 426 -10.04 16.80 1.59
C SER A 426 -11.37 16.05 1.61
N GLU A 427 -11.51 14.98 0.81
CA GLU A 427 -12.68 14.10 0.86
C GLU A 427 -12.75 13.36 2.21
N TYR A 428 -11.59 12.95 2.73
CA TYR A 428 -11.48 12.26 4.02
C TYR A 428 -11.78 13.19 5.20
N ILE A 429 -11.34 14.45 5.15
CA ILE A 429 -11.56 15.48 6.18
C ILE A 429 -12.91 16.20 5.94
N SER A 430 -13.99 15.43 5.80
CA SER A 430 -15.33 15.98 5.59
C SER A 430 -16.29 15.58 6.72
N GLY A 431 -17.36 16.38 6.91
CA GLY A 431 -18.39 16.13 7.92
C GLY A 431 -17.82 15.94 9.33
N ILE A 432 -18.13 14.80 9.95
CA ILE A 432 -17.77 14.46 11.34
C ILE A 432 -16.25 14.48 11.56
N LYS A 433 -15.46 14.01 10.58
CA LYS A 433 -13.99 13.98 10.69
C LYS A 433 -13.38 15.38 10.75
N LYS A 434 -14.03 16.38 10.14
CA LYS A 434 -13.59 17.78 10.28
C LYS A 434 -13.93 18.34 11.66
N THR A 435 -15.14 18.07 12.14
CA THR A 435 -15.60 18.52 13.47
C THR A 435 -14.72 17.98 14.58
N ILE A 436 -14.35 16.69 14.55
CA ILE A 436 -13.52 16.12 15.62
C ILE A 436 -12.11 16.71 15.67
N LEU A 437 -11.53 17.07 14.53
CA LEU A 437 -10.24 17.76 14.50
C LEU A 437 -10.35 19.18 15.06
N ASP A 438 -11.44 19.89 14.74
CA ASP A 438 -11.70 21.24 15.23
C ASP A 438 -11.88 21.25 16.76
N GLU A 439 -12.71 20.35 17.29
CA GLU A 439 -12.97 20.20 18.73
C GLU A 439 -11.73 19.78 19.54
N ASN A 440 -10.72 19.18 18.89
CA ASN A 440 -9.45 18.79 19.51
C ASN A 440 -8.28 19.71 19.13
N GLU A 441 -8.55 20.89 18.56
CA GLU A 441 -7.53 21.90 18.20
C GLU A 441 -6.46 21.40 17.20
N LEU A 442 -6.81 20.41 16.36
CA LEU A 442 -5.91 19.81 15.36
C LEU A 442 -6.18 20.31 13.93
N LEU A 443 -7.29 21.02 13.69
CA LEU A 443 -7.67 21.42 12.33
C LEU A 443 -6.69 22.45 11.73
N ASP A 444 -6.24 23.44 12.50
CA ASP A 444 -5.27 24.43 12.04
C ASP A 444 -3.90 23.80 11.76
N ILE A 445 -3.45 22.92 12.66
CA ILE A 445 -2.21 22.14 12.48
C ILE A 445 -2.30 21.32 11.18
N TYR A 446 -3.44 20.67 10.92
CA TYR A 446 -3.65 19.92 9.69
C TYR A 446 -3.55 20.82 8.45
N ASN A 447 -4.17 22.00 8.47
CA ASN A 447 -4.12 22.93 7.34
C ASN A 447 -2.68 23.40 7.08
N ASP A 448 -1.93 23.74 8.12
CA ASP A 448 -0.53 24.16 8.00
C ASP A 448 0.38 23.04 7.51
N VAL A 449 0.21 21.81 8.01
CA VAL A 449 0.97 20.64 7.52
C VAL A 449 0.64 20.37 6.06
N LYS A 450 -0.64 20.48 5.67
CA LYS A 450 -1.05 20.36 4.26
C LYS A 450 -0.42 21.44 3.39
N GLU A 451 -0.47 22.69 3.82
CA GLU A 451 0.16 23.82 3.12
C GLU A 451 1.67 23.62 2.99
N ALA A 452 2.34 23.19 4.06
CA ALA A 452 3.77 22.91 4.05
C ALA A 452 4.12 21.82 3.02
N TRP A 453 3.36 20.72 2.95
CA TRP A 453 3.54 19.71 1.91
C TRP A 453 3.28 20.26 0.49
N GLU A 454 2.29 21.12 0.31
CA GLU A 454 2.03 21.79 -0.98
C GLU A 454 3.21 22.67 -1.40
N LEU A 455 3.78 23.46 -0.48
CA LEU A 455 4.95 24.32 -0.68
C LEU A 455 6.22 23.52 -0.96
N ILE A 456 6.49 22.45 -0.20
CA ILE A 456 7.60 21.52 -0.43
C ILE A 456 7.52 20.93 -1.85
N ASN A 457 6.32 20.62 -2.33
CA ASN A 457 6.09 20.04 -3.65
C ASN A 457 6.30 21.01 -4.82
N ILE A 458 6.38 22.32 -4.57
CA ILE A 458 6.63 23.34 -5.59
C ILE A 458 7.99 24.05 -5.40
N ASP A 459 8.94 23.37 -4.74
CA ASP A 459 10.30 23.86 -4.42
C ASP A 459 10.34 25.12 -3.53
N GLN A 460 9.31 25.35 -2.71
CA GLN A 460 9.23 26.49 -1.77
C GLN A 460 9.44 26.06 -0.32
N ALA A 461 10.50 25.29 -0.07
CA ALA A 461 10.78 24.70 1.24
C ALA A 461 10.98 25.73 2.37
N SER A 462 11.57 26.90 2.08
CA SER A 462 11.73 27.97 3.08
C SER A 462 10.39 28.50 3.60
N LEU A 463 9.39 28.67 2.73
CA LEU A 463 8.05 29.07 3.16
C LEU A 463 7.37 27.96 3.97
N ALA A 464 7.61 26.70 3.62
CA ALA A 464 7.10 25.57 4.40
C ALA A 464 7.69 25.54 5.82
N ILE A 465 8.96 25.93 5.98
CA ILE A 465 9.59 26.10 7.31
C ILE A 465 8.89 27.21 8.07
N ASP A 466 8.67 28.38 7.47
CA ASP A 466 7.99 29.51 8.11
C ASP A 466 6.58 29.13 8.62
N VAL A 467 5.84 28.33 7.84
CA VAL A 467 4.50 27.82 8.20
C VAL A 467 4.56 26.90 9.43
N LEU A 468 5.60 26.06 9.54
CA LEU A 468 5.71 25.04 10.58
C LEU A 468 6.43 25.51 11.85
N ASP A 469 7.32 26.50 11.76
CA ASP A 469 8.16 26.98 12.88
C ASP A 469 7.32 27.51 14.05
N LYS A 470 6.12 28.03 13.77
CA LYS A 470 5.20 28.48 14.83
C LYS A 470 4.75 27.35 15.77
N TRP A 471 4.79 26.10 15.32
CA TRP A 471 4.42 24.92 16.11
C TRP A 471 5.61 24.31 16.87
N GLU A 472 6.84 24.66 16.53
CA GLU A 472 8.05 24.15 17.18
C GLU A 472 8.09 24.40 18.71
N PRO A 473 7.85 25.62 19.24
CA PRO A 473 7.99 25.91 20.67
C PRO A 473 6.83 25.38 21.53
N ILE A 474 5.76 24.85 20.93
CA ILE A 474 4.54 24.47 21.64
C ILE A 474 4.67 23.04 22.19
N ASN A 475 4.97 22.94 23.49
CA ASN A 475 5.18 21.65 24.19
C ASN A 475 3.88 20.91 24.56
N ILE A 476 2.72 21.55 24.41
CA ILE A 476 1.41 20.95 24.76
C ILE A 476 0.80 20.11 23.63
N ILE A 477 1.46 20.03 22.47
CA ILE A 477 1.00 19.22 21.34
C ILE A 477 1.17 17.73 21.65
N GLN A 478 0.16 16.94 21.27
CA GLN A 478 0.19 15.48 21.43
C GLN A 478 1.41 14.86 20.73
N PRO A 479 2.14 13.90 21.34
CA PRO A 479 3.44 13.43 20.84
C PRO A 479 3.44 12.95 19.38
N LEU A 480 2.42 12.18 18.97
CA LEU A 480 2.33 11.68 17.58
C LEU A 480 2.09 12.80 16.57
N VAL A 481 1.27 13.79 16.92
CA VAL A 481 1.02 14.99 16.08
C VAL A 481 2.31 15.82 15.99
N LYS A 482 2.98 16.04 17.12
CA LYS A 482 4.26 16.74 17.19
C LYS A 482 5.32 16.06 16.33
N SER A 483 5.39 14.73 16.37
CA SER A 483 6.30 13.97 15.54
C SER A 483 5.98 14.07 14.05
N GLU A 484 4.72 14.17 13.65
CA GLU A 484 4.36 14.37 12.24
C GLU A 484 4.69 15.79 11.75
N ILE A 485 4.52 16.81 12.60
CA ILE A 485 4.99 18.18 12.34
C ILE A 485 6.51 18.18 12.17
N ASN A 486 7.24 17.60 13.14
CA ASN A 486 8.69 17.52 13.12
C ASN A 486 9.19 16.74 11.89
N TYR A 487 8.53 15.64 11.52
CA TYR A 487 8.84 14.89 10.31
C TYR A 487 8.69 15.75 9.04
N THR A 488 7.62 16.53 8.95
CA THR A 488 7.37 17.43 7.81
C THR A 488 8.38 18.59 7.79
N LEU A 489 8.67 19.19 8.94
CA LEU A 489 9.66 20.26 9.10
C LEU A 489 11.06 19.79 8.74
N SER A 490 11.51 18.64 9.25
CA SER A 490 12.79 18.04 8.88
C SER A 490 12.87 17.79 7.37
N ASN A 491 11.79 17.33 6.73
CA ASN A 491 11.74 17.21 5.27
C ASN A 491 11.90 18.56 4.54
N ALA A 492 11.26 19.62 5.05
CA ALA A 492 11.38 20.97 4.50
C ALA A 492 12.82 21.50 4.63
N LEU A 493 13.40 21.45 5.83
CA LEU A 493 14.81 21.81 6.12
C LEU A 493 15.78 21.06 5.19
N LEU A 494 15.60 19.76 5.06
CA LEU A 494 16.41 18.91 4.19
C LEU A 494 16.21 19.16 2.69
N SER A 495 15.18 19.93 2.30
CA SER A 495 14.93 20.34 0.93
C SER A 495 15.63 21.65 0.55
N THR A 496 16.05 22.47 1.53
CA THR A 496 16.72 23.75 1.25
C THR A 496 18.14 23.58 0.74
N ARG A 497 18.78 22.44 1.05
CA ARG A 497 20.21 22.15 0.76
C ARG A 497 21.18 23.13 1.43
N ILE A 498 20.77 23.70 2.56
CA ILE A 498 21.59 24.57 3.41
C ILE A 498 22.11 23.73 4.58
N GLU A 499 23.39 23.87 4.89
CA GLU A 499 24.05 23.05 5.91
C GLU A 499 23.50 23.31 7.32
N ALA A 500 23.18 24.56 7.64
CA ALA A 500 22.55 24.92 8.92
C ALA A 500 21.17 24.26 9.09
N ASP A 501 20.37 24.23 8.03
CA ASP A 501 19.05 23.59 8.04
C ASP A 501 19.17 22.06 8.17
N ARG A 502 20.17 21.46 7.51
CA ARG A 502 20.48 20.03 7.66
C ARG A 502 20.82 19.69 9.11
N MET A 503 21.66 20.51 9.77
CA MET A 503 22.02 20.31 11.18
C MET A 503 20.80 20.48 12.09
N ARG A 504 19.97 21.51 11.88
CA ARG A 504 18.70 21.68 12.59
C ARG A 504 17.77 20.48 12.42
N ALA A 505 17.66 19.94 11.21
CA ALA A 505 16.87 18.75 10.95
C ALA A 505 17.38 17.54 11.75
N ILE A 506 18.71 17.33 11.82
CA ILE A 506 19.32 16.26 12.61
C ILE A 506 18.99 16.41 14.10
N ASP A 507 19.05 17.63 14.64
CA ASP A 507 18.74 17.88 16.05
C ASP A 507 17.27 17.56 16.36
N ILE A 508 16.34 18.03 15.51
CA ILE A 508 14.90 17.71 15.63
C ILE A 508 14.67 16.19 15.58
N ILE A 509 15.33 15.48 14.66
CA ILE A 509 15.19 14.02 14.51
C ILE A 509 15.66 13.29 15.78
N LYS A 510 16.80 13.70 16.36
CA LYS A 510 17.38 13.08 17.57
C LYS A 510 16.56 13.36 18.83
N GLU A 511 15.95 14.53 18.92
CA GLU A 511 15.10 14.91 20.05
C GLU A 511 13.73 14.22 20.00
N ASN A 512 13.28 13.79 18.82
CA ASN A 512 11.98 13.16 18.63
C ASN A 512 11.95 11.70 19.15
N LYS A 513 11.83 11.54 20.46
CA LYS A 513 11.73 10.24 21.14
C LYS A 513 10.27 9.83 21.34
N LEU A 514 9.83 8.83 20.57
CA LEU A 514 8.52 8.20 20.74
C LEU A 514 8.63 6.82 21.40
N ASP A 515 7.47 6.28 21.78
CA ASP A 515 7.34 4.87 22.16
C ASP A 515 7.88 3.98 21.03
N ALA A 516 8.76 3.04 21.37
CA ALA A 516 9.33 2.06 20.44
C ALA A 516 8.25 1.23 19.71
N MET A 517 7.04 1.14 20.26
CA MET A 517 5.92 0.45 19.65
C MET A 517 5.28 1.23 18.49
N GLU A 518 5.49 2.54 18.35
CA GLU A 518 5.07 3.30 17.14
C GLU A 518 6.11 3.11 16.03
N VAL A 519 6.27 1.86 15.60
CA VAL A 519 7.34 1.40 14.69
C VAL A 519 7.37 2.17 13.37
N GLU A 520 6.19 2.47 12.81
CA GLU A 520 6.06 3.14 11.51
C GLU A 520 6.78 4.50 11.49
N ILE A 521 6.44 5.38 12.41
CA ILE A 521 6.98 6.75 12.44
C ILE A 521 8.44 6.77 12.92
N ASN A 522 8.81 5.86 13.83
CA ASN A 522 10.20 5.71 14.27
C ASN A 522 11.11 5.31 13.09
N VAL A 523 10.66 4.36 12.26
CA VAL A 523 11.41 3.97 11.05
C VAL A 523 11.48 5.13 10.05
N ARG A 524 10.41 5.91 9.89
CA ARG A 524 10.45 7.14 9.06
C ARG A 524 11.52 8.13 9.53
N PHE A 525 11.65 8.37 10.83
CA PHE A 525 12.72 9.22 11.38
C PHE A 525 14.12 8.64 11.16
N LEU A 526 14.32 7.33 11.36
CA LEU A 526 15.61 6.68 11.09
C LEU A 526 16.01 6.81 9.60
N ILE A 527 15.03 6.77 8.70
CA ILE A 527 15.25 6.97 7.25
C ILE A 527 15.59 8.44 6.94
N LEU A 528 14.95 9.40 7.61
CA LEU A 528 15.33 10.81 7.47
C LEU A 528 16.74 11.09 7.97
N GLU A 529 17.12 10.52 9.12
CA GLU A 529 18.48 10.64 9.64
C GLU A 529 19.48 9.94 8.73
N LEU A 530 19.11 8.80 8.15
CA LEU A 530 19.92 8.14 7.13
C LEU A 530 20.22 9.09 5.97
N TYR A 531 19.19 9.74 5.43
CA TYR A 531 19.33 10.72 4.35
C TYR A 531 20.19 11.92 4.75
N SER A 532 19.96 12.51 5.92
CA SER A 532 20.74 13.66 6.39
C SER A 532 22.24 13.34 6.53
N ASN A 533 22.57 12.07 6.77
CA ASN A 533 23.94 11.57 6.88
C ASN A 533 24.56 11.08 5.56
N PHE A 534 23.83 11.01 4.44
CA PHE A 534 24.44 10.75 3.12
C PHE A 534 25.45 11.83 2.74
N LEU A 535 25.23 13.05 3.24
CA LEU A 535 26.08 14.21 3.03
C LEU A 535 27.22 14.33 4.06
N ASN A 536 27.39 13.35 4.95
CA ASN A 536 28.53 13.29 5.86
C ASN A 536 29.62 12.36 5.32
N GLU A 537 30.89 12.73 5.47
CA GLU A 537 32.02 11.84 5.11
C GLU A 537 32.01 10.56 5.96
N ASP A 538 31.75 10.66 7.27
CA ASP A 538 31.62 9.49 8.14
C ASP A 538 30.26 8.80 7.95
N LYS A 539 30.28 7.64 7.30
CA LYS A 539 29.09 6.81 7.06
C LYS A 539 28.68 5.94 8.26
N THR A 540 29.35 6.02 9.40
CA THR A 540 29.09 5.15 10.57
C THR A 540 27.65 5.25 11.06
N ILE A 541 27.12 6.47 11.21
CA ILE A 541 25.74 6.69 11.66
C ILE A 541 24.74 6.11 10.65
N ALA A 542 24.93 6.40 9.36
CA ALA A 542 24.10 5.87 8.28
C ALA A 542 24.07 4.31 8.27
N LEU A 543 25.22 3.67 8.42
CA LEU A 543 25.33 2.21 8.48
C LEU A 543 24.68 1.61 9.74
N ASN A 544 24.75 2.31 10.88
CA ASN A 544 24.07 1.89 12.10
C ASN A 544 22.55 2.00 11.96
N ASN A 545 22.05 3.08 11.36
CA ASN A 545 20.61 3.26 11.11
C ASN A 545 20.07 2.16 10.20
N ILE A 546 20.80 1.76 9.15
CA ILE A 546 20.38 0.61 8.31
C ILE A 546 20.25 -0.66 9.14
N LYS A 547 21.25 -0.99 9.96
CA LYS A 547 21.22 -2.18 10.81
C LYS A 547 20.06 -2.15 11.81
N GLU A 548 19.80 -0.98 12.39
CA GLU A 548 18.70 -0.78 13.32
C GLU A 548 17.34 -0.96 12.63
N ILE A 549 17.15 -0.37 11.45
CA ILE A 549 15.94 -0.54 10.67
C ILE A 549 15.76 -2.01 10.30
N GLU A 550 16.78 -2.68 9.75
CA GLU A 550 16.72 -4.11 9.44
C GLU A 550 16.38 -4.96 10.69
N TYR A 551 16.93 -4.62 11.85
CA TYR A 551 16.63 -5.29 13.11
C TYR A 551 15.17 -5.12 13.53
N ILE A 552 14.65 -3.88 13.47
CA ILE A 552 13.26 -3.55 13.81
C ILE A 552 12.31 -4.30 12.87
N LEU A 553 12.54 -4.22 11.56
CA LEU A 553 11.70 -4.82 10.54
C LEU A 553 11.68 -6.35 10.64
N ASN A 554 12.82 -6.99 10.92
CA ASN A 554 12.89 -8.45 11.08
C ASN A 554 12.23 -8.97 12.36
N ARG A 555 12.09 -8.13 13.39
CA ARG A 555 11.45 -8.50 14.67
C ARG A 555 10.00 -8.07 14.77
N SER A 556 9.54 -7.22 13.87
CA SER A 556 8.18 -6.71 13.88
C SER A 556 7.19 -7.86 13.74
N LYS A 557 6.22 -7.93 14.67
CA LYS A 557 5.04 -8.80 14.55
C LYS A 557 3.93 -8.17 13.70
N ALA A 558 4.22 -7.04 13.08
CA ALA A 558 3.23 -6.32 12.32
C ALA A 558 2.76 -7.14 11.11
N ILE A 559 1.47 -7.03 10.86
CA ILE A 559 0.70 -7.69 9.82
C ILE A 559 0.49 -6.60 8.75
N GLY A 560 1.06 -6.78 7.56
CA GLY A 560 0.90 -5.84 6.45
C GLY A 560 2.14 -5.66 5.58
N SER A 561 1.96 -5.13 4.36
CA SER A 561 3.03 -4.89 3.38
C SER A 561 3.83 -3.62 3.65
N GLU A 562 3.23 -2.57 4.20
CA GLU A 562 3.84 -1.23 4.27
C GLU A 562 5.11 -1.15 5.12
N ILE A 563 5.19 -1.92 6.21
CA ILE A 563 6.41 -1.94 7.04
C ILE A 563 7.57 -2.57 6.25
N LYS A 564 7.30 -3.53 5.36
CA LYS A 564 8.31 -4.11 4.48
C LYS A 564 8.76 -3.11 3.41
N ASP A 565 7.88 -2.20 2.98
CA ASP A 565 8.20 -1.18 1.97
C ASP A 565 9.33 -0.26 2.42
N PHE A 566 9.46 0.02 3.72
CA PHE A 566 10.57 0.81 4.27
C PHE A 566 11.95 0.24 3.90
N LEU A 567 12.12 -1.09 3.94
CA LEU A 567 13.38 -1.72 3.56
C LEU A 567 13.73 -1.47 2.09
N PHE A 568 12.74 -1.56 1.21
CA PHE A 568 12.95 -1.38 -0.23
C PHE A 568 13.09 0.10 -0.61
N ASN A 569 12.47 1.00 0.15
CA ASN A 569 12.73 2.43 0.04
C ASN A 569 14.17 2.77 0.42
N ILE A 570 14.73 2.11 1.44
CA ILE A 570 16.15 2.26 1.81
C ILE A 570 17.07 1.71 0.72
N TYR A 571 16.78 0.52 0.18
CA TYR A 571 17.57 -0.07 -0.92
C TYR A 571 17.63 0.80 -2.17
N ARG A 572 16.58 1.58 -2.45
CA ARG A 572 16.54 2.57 -3.53
C ARG A 572 17.60 3.69 -3.37
N MET A 573 18.11 3.92 -2.16
CA MET A 573 18.97 5.05 -1.81
C MET A 573 20.41 4.62 -1.48
N PHE A 574 20.77 3.36 -1.72
CA PHE A 574 22.04 2.80 -1.30
C PHE A 574 23.29 3.45 -1.93
N ASN A 575 23.14 4.18 -3.04
CA ASN A 575 24.24 4.93 -3.64
C ASN A 575 24.70 6.14 -2.80
N GLY A 576 23.98 6.49 -1.73
CA GLY A 576 24.42 7.47 -0.74
C GLY A 576 25.46 6.93 0.25
N ILE A 577 25.67 5.61 0.27
CA ILE A 577 26.53 4.90 1.23
C ILE A 577 27.54 4.00 0.53
N TYR A 578 27.10 3.30 -0.51
CA TYR A 578 27.91 2.36 -1.26
C TYR A 578 28.21 2.90 -2.65
N THR A 579 29.27 2.39 -3.29
CA THR A 579 29.59 2.76 -4.67
C THR A 579 28.46 2.35 -5.63
N PRO A 580 28.34 3.01 -6.80
CA PRO A 580 27.39 2.66 -7.85
C PRO A 580 27.33 1.15 -8.15
N GLU A 581 28.47 0.48 -8.27
CA GLU A 581 28.57 -0.94 -8.61
C GLU A 581 27.91 -1.87 -7.57
N ILE A 582 28.04 -1.52 -6.29
CA ILE A 582 27.42 -2.28 -5.19
C ILE A 582 25.92 -1.98 -5.13
N SER A 583 25.57 -0.70 -5.31
CA SER A 583 24.21 -0.18 -5.15
C SER A 583 23.21 -0.78 -6.15
N VAL A 584 23.64 -1.07 -7.39
CA VAL A 584 22.77 -1.66 -8.44
C VAL A 584 21.97 -2.85 -7.93
N LYS A 585 22.62 -3.80 -7.25
CA LYS A 585 21.96 -5.04 -6.79
C LYS A 585 20.83 -4.79 -5.79
N PHE A 586 20.95 -3.74 -4.97
CA PHE A 586 19.92 -3.38 -4.00
C PHE A 586 18.82 -2.55 -4.65
N MET A 587 19.18 -1.62 -5.53
CA MET A 587 18.20 -0.85 -6.29
C MET A 587 17.36 -1.74 -7.22
N GLU A 588 17.93 -2.79 -7.81
CA GLU A 588 17.19 -3.83 -8.56
C GLU A 588 16.17 -4.55 -7.67
N LYS A 589 16.49 -4.85 -6.41
CA LYS A 589 15.52 -5.42 -5.46
C LYS A 589 14.39 -4.44 -5.14
N SER A 590 14.70 -3.15 -5.01
CA SER A 590 13.69 -2.11 -4.79
C SER A 590 12.75 -1.99 -6.00
N VAL A 591 13.32 -1.92 -7.21
CA VAL A 591 12.55 -1.93 -8.46
C VAL A 591 11.69 -3.18 -8.55
N LEU A 592 12.23 -4.37 -8.25
CA LEU A 592 11.46 -5.61 -8.29
C LEU A 592 10.29 -5.60 -7.29
N HIS A 593 10.54 -5.15 -6.06
CA HIS A 593 9.50 -5.11 -5.01
C HIS A 593 8.37 -4.13 -5.35
N PHE A 594 8.71 -2.93 -5.82
CA PHE A 594 7.71 -1.91 -6.20
C PHE A 594 7.18 -2.10 -7.62
N SER A 595 7.81 -2.92 -8.46
CA SER A 595 7.25 -3.37 -9.75
C SER A 595 6.13 -4.38 -9.60
N LYS A 596 5.80 -4.75 -8.36
CA LYS A 596 4.54 -5.42 -8.13
C LYS A 596 3.46 -4.44 -8.57
N GLU A 597 2.96 -4.71 -9.74
CA GLU A 597 1.76 -4.06 -10.26
C GLU A 597 0.59 -4.77 -9.65
N LEU A 598 -0.62 -4.54 -10.12
CA LEU A 598 -1.81 -5.32 -9.93
C LEU A 598 -2.97 -4.51 -10.46
N GLY A 599 -3.93 -5.22 -11.00
CA GLY A 599 -3.87 -5.61 -12.39
C GLY A 599 -3.32 -4.44 -13.17
N GLY A 600 -2.00 -4.52 -13.25
CA GLY A 600 -1.04 -3.77 -14.05
C GLY A 600 -0.92 -2.31 -13.79
N GLU A 601 -1.69 -1.81 -12.84
CA GLU A 601 -1.29 -0.61 -12.16
C GLU A 601 -0.25 -0.97 -11.16
N VAL A 602 0.79 -0.16 -11.11
CA VAL A 602 1.75 -0.33 -10.05
C VAL A 602 1.06 -0.05 -8.70
N ILE A 603 1.12 -0.94 -7.69
CA ILE A 603 0.50 -0.71 -6.36
C ILE A 603 0.84 0.67 -5.82
N LYS A 604 2.14 0.94 -5.95
CA LYS A 604 2.93 1.97 -5.30
C LYS A 604 3.64 2.70 -6.44
N PRO A 605 2.87 3.37 -7.31
CA PRO A 605 3.39 3.86 -8.59
C PRO A 605 4.41 4.98 -8.35
N LEU A 606 4.26 5.73 -7.26
CA LEU A 606 5.19 6.75 -6.82
C LEU A 606 6.55 6.15 -6.42
N GLU A 607 6.54 5.12 -5.57
CA GLU A 607 7.73 4.43 -5.09
C GLU A 607 8.45 3.71 -6.23
N TYR A 608 7.71 3.05 -7.11
CA TYR A 608 8.26 2.39 -8.29
C TYR A 608 8.87 3.38 -9.27
N PHE A 609 8.18 4.49 -9.56
CA PHE A 609 8.68 5.56 -10.40
C PHE A 609 10.03 6.10 -9.90
N MET A 610 10.13 6.39 -8.60
CA MET A 610 11.36 6.83 -7.97
C MET A 610 12.45 5.74 -8.02
N SER A 611 12.10 4.47 -7.81
CA SER A 611 13.06 3.35 -7.90
C SER A 611 13.61 3.14 -9.30
N LEU A 612 12.77 3.28 -10.33
CA LEU A 612 13.20 3.24 -11.73
C LEU A 612 14.15 4.38 -12.06
N ASN A 613 13.86 5.60 -11.61
CA ASN A 613 14.73 6.75 -11.83
C ASN A 613 16.11 6.55 -11.18
N ASN A 614 16.16 6.15 -9.90
CA ASN A 614 17.42 5.98 -9.18
C ASN A 614 18.26 4.82 -9.75
N LEU A 615 17.63 3.70 -10.11
CA LEU A 615 18.35 2.61 -10.76
C LEU A 615 18.90 3.07 -12.12
N ALA A 616 18.09 3.76 -12.93
CA ALA A 616 18.54 4.28 -14.22
C ALA A 616 19.71 5.25 -14.06
N SER A 617 19.70 6.09 -13.03
CA SER A 617 20.73 7.09 -12.82
C SER A 617 22.08 6.45 -12.46
N VAL A 618 22.09 5.44 -11.59
CA VAL A 618 23.29 4.64 -11.29
C VAL A 618 23.77 3.87 -12.53
N LEU A 619 22.85 3.35 -13.35
CA LEU A 619 23.21 2.68 -14.60
C LEU A 619 23.83 3.65 -15.63
N ILE A 620 23.39 4.92 -15.68
CA ILE A 620 24.02 5.96 -16.50
C ILE A 620 25.46 6.19 -16.01
N CYS A 621 25.68 6.32 -14.71
CA CYS A 621 27.01 6.48 -14.11
C CYS A 621 27.96 5.32 -14.41
N LEU A 622 27.43 4.13 -14.71
CA LEU A 622 28.20 2.93 -15.05
C LEU A 622 28.31 2.69 -16.57
N GLY A 623 27.89 3.65 -17.40
CA GLY A 623 27.90 3.52 -18.85
C GLY A 623 26.89 2.51 -19.43
N ARG A 624 25.97 1.98 -18.62
CA ARG A 624 24.96 0.97 -19.00
C ARG A 624 23.70 1.61 -19.59
N TYR A 625 23.87 2.48 -20.58
CA TYR A 625 22.80 3.36 -21.09
C TYR A 625 21.59 2.60 -21.67
N ASN A 626 21.80 1.46 -22.34
CA ASN A 626 20.69 0.67 -22.88
C ASN A 626 19.78 0.09 -21.78
N GLU A 627 20.33 -0.20 -20.61
CA GLU A 627 19.56 -0.70 -19.48
C GLU A 627 18.87 0.46 -18.75
N ALA A 628 19.59 1.57 -18.53
CA ALA A 628 19.02 2.78 -17.98
C ALA A 628 17.81 3.29 -18.78
N GLU A 629 17.91 3.31 -20.11
CA GLU A 629 16.82 3.75 -20.99
C GLU A 629 15.57 2.87 -20.86
N LYS A 630 15.71 1.55 -20.63
CA LYS A 630 14.55 0.68 -20.38
C LYS A 630 13.81 1.13 -19.13
N HIS A 631 14.52 1.36 -18.02
CA HIS A 631 13.91 1.81 -16.77
C HIS A 631 13.30 3.21 -16.88
N LEU A 632 13.96 4.14 -17.57
CA LEU A 632 13.43 5.47 -17.83
C LEU A 632 12.15 5.42 -18.67
N ASN A 633 12.12 4.57 -19.70
CA ASN A 633 10.91 4.37 -20.51
C ASN A 633 9.77 3.75 -19.72
N SER A 634 10.06 2.81 -18.80
CA SER A 634 9.05 2.30 -17.87
C SER A 634 8.51 3.41 -16.97
N GLY A 635 9.37 4.30 -16.44
CA GLY A 635 8.94 5.44 -15.63
C GLY A 635 8.09 6.45 -16.41
N LEU A 636 8.44 6.73 -17.66
CA LEU A 636 7.60 7.53 -18.58
C LEU A 636 6.24 6.87 -18.86
N ASN A 637 6.17 5.54 -18.81
CA ASN A 637 4.92 4.82 -19.01
C ASN A 637 3.99 4.96 -17.80
N ILE A 638 4.53 4.93 -16.58
CA ILE A 638 3.77 5.16 -15.34
C ILE A 638 3.08 6.52 -15.39
N LEU A 639 3.81 7.58 -15.76
CA LEU A 639 3.25 8.94 -15.85
C LEU A 639 2.06 9.06 -16.81
N LYS A 640 1.93 8.18 -17.81
CA LYS A 640 0.83 8.19 -18.79
C LYS A 640 -0.43 7.45 -18.32
N HIS A 641 -0.30 6.58 -17.33
CA HIS A 641 -1.38 5.67 -16.93
C HIS A 641 -1.95 6.00 -15.53
N HIS A 642 -1.40 6.98 -14.82
CA HIS A 642 -1.81 7.35 -13.45
C HIS A 642 -2.16 8.84 -13.30
N ASP A 643 -3.16 9.32 -14.04
CA ASP A 643 -3.59 10.74 -14.05
C ASP A 643 -4.14 11.26 -12.71
N GLY A 644 -4.48 10.36 -11.77
CA GLY A 644 -4.99 10.70 -10.44
C GLY A 644 -3.91 10.90 -9.37
N ILE A 645 -2.63 10.66 -9.69
CA ILE A 645 -1.52 10.69 -8.73
C ILE A 645 -0.58 11.85 -9.05
N LYS A 646 -0.28 12.66 -8.04
CA LYS A 646 0.68 13.77 -8.18
C LYS A 646 2.11 13.24 -8.02
N PHE A 647 2.82 13.08 -9.14
CA PHE A 647 4.25 12.74 -9.13
C PHE A 647 5.09 13.98 -8.83
N ARG A 648 5.82 13.94 -7.72
CA ARG A 648 6.77 15.00 -7.32
C ARG A 648 8.06 14.91 -8.16
N ASP A 649 8.65 16.06 -8.48
CA ASP A 649 9.96 16.19 -9.14
C ASP A 649 10.11 15.36 -10.43
N LEU A 650 9.02 15.15 -11.18
CA LEU A 650 8.99 14.33 -12.40
C LEU A 650 10.08 14.70 -13.42
N GLU A 651 10.53 15.95 -13.37
CA GLU A 651 11.62 16.51 -14.15
C GLU A 651 12.95 15.74 -13.96
N TYR A 652 13.18 15.09 -12.82
CA TYR A 652 14.38 14.28 -12.60
C TYR A 652 14.44 13.10 -13.57
N LEU A 653 13.30 12.44 -13.81
CA LEU A 653 13.22 11.34 -14.78
C LEU A 653 13.40 11.85 -16.22
N LEU A 654 12.79 12.98 -16.56
CA LEU A 654 12.96 13.61 -17.87
C LEU A 654 14.41 14.03 -18.12
N HIS A 655 15.06 14.63 -17.12
CA HIS A 655 16.46 15.01 -17.14
C HIS A 655 17.38 13.80 -17.35
N ASN A 656 17.21 12.75 -16.55
CA ASN A 656 17.99 11.53 -16.68
C ASN A 656 17.75 10.85 -18.05
N ASN A 657 16.54 10.96 -18.62
CA ASN A 657 16.25 10.49 -19.97
C ASN A 657 17.04 11.26 -21.05
N ILE A 658 17.09 12.58 -20.95
CA ILE A 658 17.88 13.43 -21.86
C ILE A 658 19.37 13.07 -21.73
N LEU A 659 19.88 12.98 -20.51
CA LEU A 659 21.26 12.61 -20.22
C LEU A 659 21.62 11.25 -20.81
N CYS A 660 20.79 10.23 -20.58
CA CYS A 660 20.99 8.88 -21.11
C CYS A 660 21.02 8.86 -22.64
N ARG A 661 20.10 9.57 -23.30
CA ARG A 661 20.03 9.65 -24.77
C ARG A 661 21.22 10.43 -25.34
N TYR A 662 21.70 11.45 -24.64
CA TYR A 662 22.89 12.20 -25.03
C TYR A 662 24.16 11.34 -24.91
N LYS A 663 24.39 10.73 -23.74
CA LYS A 663 25.56 9.88 -23.46
C LYS A 663 25.62 8.64 -24.37
N SER A 664 24.46 8.06 -24.71
CA SER A 664 24.34 6.99 -25.71
C SER A 664 24.43 7.45 -27.17
N LYS A 665 24.71 8.74 -27.42
CA LYS A 665 24.85 9.36 -28.76
C LYS A 665 23.59 9.29 -29.63
N LYS A 666 22.41 9.07 -29.03
CA LYS A 666 21.11 9.05 -29.73
C LYS A 666 20.58 10.45 -30.04
N ILE A 667 21.02 11.46 -29.30
CA ILE A 667 20.72 12.87 -29.56
C ILE A 667 22.01 13.71 -29.56
N LYS A 668 21.98 14.80 -30.32
CA LYS A 668 23.06 15.79 -30.36
C LYS A 668 22.91 16.81 -29.21
N PRO A 669 23.99 17.48 -28.78
CA PRO A 669 23.95 18.52 -27.74
C PRO A 669 22.82 19.54 -27.92
N ILE A 670 22.62 20.06 -29.15
CA ILE A 670 21.60 21.08 -29.41
C ILE A 670 20.17 20.60 -29.15
N ARG A 671 19.91 19.30 -29.33
CA ARG A 671 18.60 18.71 -29.01
C ARG A 671 18.46 18.51 -27.51
N ALA A 672 19.52 18.08 -26.83
CA ALA A 672 19.54 17.96 -25.37
C ALA A 672 19.32 19.34 -24.71
N PHE A 673 19.97 20.40 -25.19
CA PHE A 673 19.77 21.77 -24.76
C PHE A 673 18.30 22.19 -24.86
N ARG A 674 17.67 22.06 -26.04
CA ARG A 674 16.27 22.44 -26.26
C ARG A 674 15.27 21.65 -25.41
N GLU A 675 15.52 20.36 -25.19
CA GLU A 675 14.66 19.53 -24.35
C GLU A 675 14.83 19.89 -22.86
N GLN A 676 16.07 20.12 -22.41
CA GLN A 676 16.38 20.49 -21.02
C GLN A 676 15.94 21.92 -20.67
N GLU A 677 16.04 22.86 -21.61
CA GLU A 677 15.61 24.25 -21.43
C GLU A 677 14.11 24.33 -21.09
N LYS A 678 13.28 23.53 -21.75
CA LYS A 678 11.84 23.44 -21.46
C LYS A 678 11.54 22.94 -20.05
N ILE A 679 12.37 22.05 -19.52
CA ILE A 679 12.23 21.54 -18.16
C ILE A 679 12.55 22.66 -17.17
N VAL A 680 13.70 23.33 -17.36
CA VAL A 680 14.15 24.40 -16.47
C VAL A 680 13.23 25.62 -16.51
N SER A 681 12.73 26.00 -17.69
CA SER A 681 11.87 27.19 -17.85
C SER A 681 10.51 27.07 -17.15
N ASN A 682 10.06 25.85 -16.87
CA ASN A 682 8.76 25.59 -16.26
C ASN A 682 8.83 25.41 -14.72
N ARG A 683 10.02 25.50 -14.12
CA ARG A 683 10.20 25.36 -12.66
C ARG A 683 10.37 26.71 -11.96
N ASN A 684 10.02 26.74 -10.68
CA ASN A 684 10.41 27.81 -9.79
C ASN A 684 11.93 27.86 -9.66
N CYS A 685 12.49 29.06 -9.60
CA CYS A 685 13.93 29.27 -9.46
C CYS A 685 14.36 28.97 -8.01
N GLY A 686 15.19 27.93 -7.79
CA GLY A 686 15.68 27.52 -6.47
C GLY A 686 17.00 26.73 -6.53
N LEU A 687 17.59 26.40 -5.37
CA LEU A 687 18.83 25.59 -5.29
C LEU A 687 18.64 24.16 -5.82
N SER A 688 17.43 23.60 -5.75
CA SER A 688 17.11 22.28 -6.30
C SER A 688 17.31 22.19 -7.82
N ASN A 689 17.32 23.31 -8.54
CA ASN A 689 17.53 23.35 -9.99
C ASN A 689 18.99 23.29 -10.42
N ILE A 690 19.96 23.46 -9.53
CA ILE A 690 21.38 23.60 -9.90
C ILE A 690 21.88 22.40 -10.72
N LEU A 691 21.43 21.18 -10.39
CA LEU A 691 21.77 19.97 -11.16
C LEU A 691 21.20 20.01 -12.59
N LEU A 692 19.97 20.50 -12.75
CA LEU A 692 19.31 20.65 -14.05
C LEU A 692 20.00 21.72 -14.89
N GLU A 693 20.39 22.82 -14.28
CA GLU A 693 21.01 23.98 -14.92
C GLU A 693 22.48 23.74 -15.28
N ASN A 694 23.23 23.02 -14.44
CA ASN A 694 24.59 22.57 -14.76
C ASN A 694 24.62 21.83 -16.10
N ASN A 695 23.75 20.83 -16.28
CA ASN A 695 23.69 20.11 -17.55
C ASN A 695 23.19 20.98 -18.70
N LEU A 696 22.27 21.92 -18.45
CA LEU A 696 21.80 22.86 -19.45
C LEU A 696 22.94 23.76 -19.96
N ILE A 697 23.80 24.27 -19.06
CA ILE A 697 25.01 25.04 -19.39
C ILE A 697 25.94 24.19 -20.27
N VAL A 698 26.21 22.95 -19.87
CA VAL A 698 27.08 22.05 -20.64
C VAL A 698 26.53 21.82 -22.04
N TYR A 699 25.23 21.54 -22.18
CA TYR A 699 24.62 21.38 -23.50
C TYR A 699 24.64 22.67 -24.32
N ALA A 700 24.53 23.83 -23.68
CA ALA A 700 24.65 25.13 -24.35
C ALA A 700 26.07 25.34 -24.91
N LEU A 701 27.10 25.11 -24.09
CA LEU A 701 28.51 25.22 -24.49
C LEU A 701 28.83 24.29 -25.68
N LEU A 702 28.45 23.01 -25.57
CA LEU A 702 28.63 22.01 -26.63
C LEU A 702 27.79 22.29 -27.90
N SER A 703 26.86 23.23 -27.84
CA SER A 703 26.02 23.65 -28.97
C SER A 703 26.38 25.05 -29.49
N ASN A 704 27.47 25.64 -29.01
CA ASN A 704 27.90 27.02 -29.29
C ASN A 704 26.82 28.06 -28.96
N LYS A 705 26.03 27.79 -27.92
CA LYS A 705 25.00 28.68 -27.35
C LYS A 705 25.57 29.45 -26.16
N TYR A 706 26.59 30.25 -26.44
CA TYR A 706 27.41 30.89 -25.41
C TYR A 706 26.65 31.96 -24.62
N ASP A 707 25.81 32.76 -25.29
CA ASP A 707 25.02 33.80 -24.62
C ASP A 707 24.04 33.18 -23.61
N GLU A 708 23.39 32.08 -24.00
CA GLU A 708 22.52 31.31 -23.11
C GLU A 708 23.31 30.71 -21.93
N ALA A 709 24.49 30.12 -22.19
CA ALA A 709 25.36 29.57 -21.14
C ALA A 709 25.79 30.64 -20.12
N VAL A 710 26.21 31.82 -20.59
CA VAL A 710 26.57 32.96 -19.74
C VAL A 710 25.39 33.44 -18.91
N SER A 711 24.20 33.54 -19.51
CA SER A 711 23.00 33.97 -18.78
C SER A 711 22.62 32.98 -17.67
N ILE A 712 22.65 31.68 -17.94
CA ILE A 712 22.29 30.65 -16.95
C ILE A 712 23.33 30.61 -15.82
N ALA A 713 24.63 30.63 -16.16
CA ALA A 713 25.70 30.65 -15.15
C ALA A 713 25.62 31.88 -14.25
N GLY A 714 25.33 33.06 -14.81
CA GLY A 714 25.13 34.29 -14.03
C GLY A 714 23.97 34.17 -13.03
N LYS A 715 22.84 33.57 -13.43
CA LYS A 715 21.71 33.30 -12.52
C LYS A 715 22.06 32.30 -11.42
N MET A 716 22.89 31.30 -11.71
CA MET A 716 23.40 30.36 -10.70
C MET A 716 24.33 31.06 -9.71
N ALA A 717 25.23 31.92 -10.19
CA ALA A 717 26.16 32.68 -9.37
C ALA A 717 25.41 33.61 -8.38
N SER A 718 24.47 34.42 -8.87
CA SER A 718 23.71 35.34 -8.01
C SER A 718 22.91 34.63 -6.92
N ARG A 719 22.42 33.40 -7.19
CA ARG A 719 21.76 32.57 -6.16
C ARG A 719 22.74 32.08 -5.11
N LEU A 720 23.91 31.58 -5.52
CA LEU A 720 24.94 31.13 -4.58
C LEU A 720 25.42 32.28 -3.69
N GLU A 721 25.59 33.49 -4.23
CA GLU A 721 25.97 34.69 -3.46
C GLU A 721 24.92 35.10 -2.42
N SER A 722 23.64 34.77 -2.63
CA SER A 722 22.55 35.11 -1.73
C SER A 722 22.36 34.14 -0.56
N ILE A 723 23.05 33.01 -0.56
CA ILE A 723 22.86 31.93 0.41
C ILE A 723 24.20 31.51 1.00
N ASN A 724 24.33 31.61 2.32
CA ASN A 724 25.52 31.17 3.01
C ASN A 724 25.47 29.65 3.27
N ASN A 725 26.64 28.99 3.14
CA ASN A 725 26.86 27.61 3.55
C ASN A 725 25.92 26.59 2.87
N VAL A 726 25.88 26.65 1.54
CA VAL A 726 25.19 25.67 0.68
C VAL A 726 25.95 24.34 0.69
N GLU A 727 25.26 23.23 0.45
CA GLU A 727 25.87 21.91 0.23
C GLU A 727 27.11 21.98 -0.69
N ILE A 728 28.24 21.45 -0.23
CA ILE A 728 29.56 21.56 -0.89
C ILE A 728 29.54 21.14 -2.36
N PHE A 729 28.82 20.06 -2.68
CA PHE A 729 28.72 19.58 -4.05
C PHE A 729 27.96 20.56 -4.97
N ILE A 730 26.93 21.22 -4.45
CA ILE A 730 26.16 22.23 -5.17
C ILE A 730 27.03 23.47 -5.42
N GLU A 731 27.78 23.93 -4.41
CA GLU A 731 28.75 25.02 -4.57
C GLU A 731 29.80 24.68 -5.63
N TYR A 732 30.34 23.46 -5.61
CA TYR A 732 31.30 22.97 -6.60
C TYR A 732 30.74 23.05 -8.02
N LEU A 733 29.52 22.54 -8.24
CA LEU A 733 28.88 22.56 -9.57
C LEU A 733 28.65 23.97 -10.10
N VAL A 734 28.25 24.91 -9.25
CA VAL A 734 28.09 26.32 -9.64
C VAL A 734 29.43 26.92 -10.04
N ARG A 735 30.45 26.79 -9.18
CA ARG A 735 31.77 27.39 -9.42
C ARG A 735 32.46 26.79 -10.65
N GLN A 736 32.44 25.46 -10.83
CA GLN A 736 33.01 24.86 -12.04
C GLN A 736 32.28 25.31 -13.30
N SER A 737 30.95 25.45 -13.26
CA SER A 737 30.18 25.91 -14.42
C SER A 737 30.56 27.34 -14.83
N ILE A 738 30.72 28.23 -13.85
CA ILE A 738 31.16 29.62 -14.08
C ILE A 738 32.55 29.65 -14.72
N ILE A 739 33.51 28.91 -14.14
CA ILE A 739 34.90 28.87 -14.63
C ILE A 739 34.96 28.38 -16.08
N LEU A 740 34.22 27.32 -16.40
CA LEU A 740 34.18 26.74 -17.75
C LEU A 740 33.48 27.66 -18.76
N VAL A 741 32.42 28.35 -18.35
CA VAL A 741 31.78 29.38 -19.17
C VAL A 741 32.73 30.54 -19.44
N ASP A 742 33.44 31.03 -18.43
CA ASP A 742 34.42 32.12 -18.58
C ASP A 742 35.59 31.72 -19.50
N PHE A 743 36.07 30.49 -19.39
CA PHE A 743 37.12 29.95 -20.25
C PHE A 743 36.66 29.89 -21.71
N HIS A 744 35.49 29.29 -21.98
CA HIS A 744 35.03 29.05 -23.34
C HIS A 744 34.34 30.22 -24.02
N CYS A 745 33.79 31.19 -23.25
CA CYS A 745 32.99 32.29 -23.81
C CYS A 745 33.68 33.66 -23.70
N LYS A 746 34.54 33.87 -22.69
CA LYS A 746 35.16 35.18 -22.42
C LYS A 746 36.68 35.19 -22.63
N SER A 747 37.29 34.05 -22.92
CA SER A 747 38.75 33.89 -23.03
C SER A 747 39.49 34.39 -21.78
N ASN A 748 38.93 34.15 -20.60
CA ASN A 748 39.47 34.65 -19.34
C ASN A 748 40.75 33.91 -18.93
N SER A 749 41.88 34.63 -18.86
CA SER A 749 43.17 34.07 -18.45
C SER A 749 43.20 33.60 -16.99
N GLU A 750 42.26 34.03 -16.15
CA GLU A 750 42.16 33.63 -14.75
C GLU A 750 41.44 32.27 -14.55
N SER A 751 40.74 31.75 -15.57
CA SER A 751 39.95 30.52 -15.43
C SER A 751 40.79 29.31 -14.95
N LYS A 752 42.05 29.21 -15.36
CA LYS A 752 42.96 28.15 -14.90
C LYS A 752 43.29 28.28 -13.41
N ASN A 753 43.58 29.49 -12.94
CA ASN A 753 43.89 29.73 -11.52
C ASN A 753 42.65 29.46 -10.67
N ASN A 754 41.49 29.95 -11.10
CA ASN A 754 40.22 29.71 -10.43
C ASN A 754 39.85 28.22 -10.40
N TRP A 755 40.19 27.46 -11.46
CA TRP A 755 40.07 26.00 -11.45
C TRP A 755 40.97 25.40 -10.39
N ILE A 756 42.27 25.71 -10.38
CA ILE A 756 43.23 25.20 -9.38
C ILE A 756 42.75 25.45 -7.95
N ASP A 757 42.24 26.66 -7.66
CA ASP A 757 41.75 27.01 -6.32
C ASP A 757 40.52 26.20 -5.89
N LEU A 758 39.72 25.72 -6.86
CA LEU A 758 38.52 24.91 -6.61
C LEU A 758 38.85 23.55 -5.99
N ILE A 759 40.09 23.07 -6.05
CA ILE A 759 40.49 21.79 -5.45
C ILE A 759 40.17 21.71 -3.95
N GLN A 760 40.28 22.83 -3.23
CA GLN A 760 39.98 22.90 -1.79
C GLN A 760 38.52 22.52 -1.50
N LEU A 761 37.61 22.86 -2.41
CA LEU A 761 36.20 22.51 -2.30
C LEU A 761 35.96 21.04 -2.70
N VAL A 762 36.67 20.56 -3.73
CA VAL A 762 36.57 19.18 -4.21
C VAL A 762 37.02 18.17 -3.15
N GLU A 763 38.07 18.49 -2.38
CA GLU A 763 38.56 17.68 -1.26
C GLU A 763 37.53 17.53 -0.12
N CYS A 764 36.57 18.45 -0.05
CA CYS A 764 35.49 18.43 0.96
C CYS A 764 34.22 17.72 0.46
N ILE A 765 34.16 17.19 -0.76
CA ILE A 765 32.97 16.48 -1.27
C ILE A 765 32.72 15.20 -0.44
N PRO A 766 31.53 15.01 0.17
CA PRO A 766 31.29 13.96 1.15
C PRO A 766 30.93 12.58 0.56
N TYR A 767 31.18 12.38 -0.74
CA TYR A 767 30.83 11.14 -1.45
C TYR A 767 32.00 10.15 -1.43
N GLU A 768 31.69 8.85 -1.35
CA GLU A 768 32.70 7.77 -1.47
C GLU A 768 33.52 7.88 -2.76
N SER A 769 32.92 8.43 -3.82
CA SER A 769 33.57 8.68 -5.11
C SER A 769 34.46 9.95 -5.14
N ARG A 770 34.71 10.63 -4.01
CA ARG A 770 35.47 11.89 -3.94
C ARG A 770 36.79 11.84 -4.71
N GLN A 771 37.53 10.73 -4.60
CA GLN A 771 38.83 10.60 -5.26
C GLN A 771 38.72 10.76 -6.79
N PHE A 772 37.63 10.31 -7.41
CA PHE A 772 37.42 10.50 -8.85
C PHE A 772 37.22 11.97 -9.23
N TYR A 773 36.59 12.77 -8.36
CA TYR A 773 36.47 14.21 -8.58
C TYR A 773 37.84 14.91 -8.47
N ILE A 774 38.65 14.54 -7.48
CA ILE A 774 40.02 15.05 -7.28
C ILE A 774 40.87 14.74 -8.52
N ASP A 775 40.89 13.47 -8.94
CA ASP A 775 41.70 13.02 -10.06
C ASP A 775 41.27 13.71 -11.36
N ARG A 776 39.96 13.75 -11.66
CA ARG A 776 39.44 14.50 -12.81
C ARG A 776 39.87 15.96 -12.78
N HIS A 777 39.78 16.58 -11.62
CA HIS A 777 40.11 17.99 -11.44
C HIS A 777 41.59 18.26 -11.77
N GLN A 778 42.49 17.42 -11.27
CA GLN A 778 43.93 17.51 -11.52
C GLN A 778 44.28 17.28 -13.00
N GLU A 779 43.69 16.27 -13.63
CA GLU A 779 43.96 15.92 -15.03
C GLU A 779 43.57 17.05 -16.00
N LEU A 780 42.49 17.79 -15.69
CA LEU A 780 42.00 18.90 -16.51
C LEU A 780 42.81 20.20 -16.38
N ILE A 781 43.70 20.35 -15.39
CA ILE A 781 44.53 21.56 -15.26
C ILE A 781 45.36 21.81 -16.53
N THR A 782 45.92 20.74 -17.10
CA THR A 782 46.73 20.83 -18.33
C THR A 782 45.90 21.12 -19.58
N ALA A 783 44.59 20.84 -19.55
CA ALA A 783 43.69 21.10 -20.67
C ALA A 783 43.56 22.61 -20.94
N PHE A 784 43.61 23.45 -19.89
CA PHE A 784 43.56 24.91 -20.02
C PHE A 784 44.72 25.50 -20.84
N ASP A 785 45.87 24.83 -20.88
CA ASP A 785 47.03 25.27 -21.66
C ASP A 785 47.01 24.74 -23.11
N ASN A 786 46.34 23.61 -23.32
CA ASN A 786 46.41 22.83 -24.56
C ASN A 786 45.19 23.00 -25.48
N ILE A 787 44.10 23.58 -24.97
CA ILE A 787 42.82 23.70 -25.68
C ILE A 787 42.50 25.18 -25.90
N SER A 788 42.07 25.51 -27.11
CA SER A 788 41.70 26.88 -27.46
C SER A 788 40.34 27.26 -26.87
N CYS A 789 40.18 28.53 -26.50
CA CYS A 789 38.88 29.10 -26.16
C CYS A 789 37.84 28.79 -27.25
N GLY A 790 36.62 28.44 -26.86
CA GLY A 790 35.54 28.01 -27.76
C GLY A 790 35.64 26.58 -28.29
N ASP A 791 36.77 25.87 -28.14
CA ASP A 791 36.91 24.46 -28.58
C ASP A 791 36.36 23.48 -27.53
N CYS A 792 35.04 23.49 -27.36
CA CYS A 792 34.33 22.64 -26.40
C CYS A 792 34.40 21.14 -26.76
N ASP A 793 34.55 20.79 -28.04
CA ASP A 793 34.64 19.40 -28.49
C ASP A 793 35.98 18.76 -28.09
N SER A 794 37.09 19.48 -28.23
CA SER A 794 38.39 19.02 -27.76
C SER A 794 38.45 18.97 -26.24
N TRP A 795 37.84 19.94 -25.55
CA TRP A 795 37.72 19.93 -24.09
C TRP A 795 37.02 18.67 -23.59
N GLU A 796 35.85 18.36 -24.14
CA GLU A 796 35.05 17.20 -23.73
C GLU A 796 35.78 15.86 -23.91
N LYS A 797 36.67 15.76 -24.92
CA LYS A 797 37.39 14.53 -25.28
C LYS A 797 38.84 14.48 -24.79
N TYR A 798 39.32 15.51 -24.08
CA TYR A 798 40.74 15.69 -23.77
C TYR A 798 41.37 14.47 -23.06
N MET A 799 40.62 13.84 -22.15
CA MET A 799 41.10 12.69 -21.38
C MET A 799 40.77 11.34 -22.01
N GLU A 800 40.06 11.28 -23.15
CA GLU A 800 39.74 10.00 -23.83
C GLU A 800 40.96 9.17 -24.23
N PRO A 801 42.10 9.75 -24.67
CA PRO A 801 43.31 8.96 -24.94
C PRO A 801 43.86 8.24 -23.70
N LYS A 802 43.62 8.81 -22.50
CA LYS A 802 44.06 8.25 -21.21
C LYS A 802 43.21 7.06 -20.73
N LEU A 803 42.03 6.80 -21.33
CA LEU A 803 41.20 5.61 -21.04
C LEU A 803 41.99 4.30 -21.15
N ARG A 804 42.98 4.24 -22.05
CA ARG A 804 43.73 3.01 -22.33
C ARG A 804 44.85 2.73 -21.33
N GLU A 805 45.23 3.71 -20.52
CA GLU A 805 46.39 3.62 -19.63
C GLU A 805 46.00 3.32 -18.17
N ILE A 806 44.80 3.74 -17.74
CA ILE A 806 44.34 3.66 -16.34
C ILE A 806 42.88 3.16 -16.32
N SER A 807 42.67 1.83 -16.33
CA SER A 807 41.32 1.26 -16.15
C SER A 807 40.99 1.13 -14.66
N ARG A 808 40.27 2.11 -14.10
CA ARG A 808 39.76 2.11 -12.72
C ARG A 808 38.29 1.66 -12.58
N GLY A 809 37.73 1.09 -13.64
CA GLY A 809 36.35 0.58 -13.69
C GLY A 809 35.36 1.53 -14.36
N PRO A 810 34.10 1.09 -14.59
CA PRO A 810 33.13 1.80 -15.43
C PRO A 810 32.76 3.20 -14.92
N LEU A 811 32.77 3.41 -13.61
CA LEU A 811 32.50 4.74 -13.03
C LEU A 811 33.55 5.77 -13.45
N TRP A 812 34.83 5.37 -13.56
CA TRP A 812 35.90 6.28 -13.97
C TRP A 812 35.73 6.78 -15.41
N ASP A 813 35.16 5.96 -16.29
CA ASP A 813 34.93 6.32 -17.69
C ASP A 813 34.01 7.55 -17.83
N GLU A 814 33.10 7.77 -16.88
CA GLU A 814 32.25 8.97 -16.83
C GLU A 814 33.02 10.23 -16.40
N PHE A 815 34.05 10.08 -15.55
CA PHE A 815 34.91 11.17 -15.08
C PHE A 815 35.98 11.57 -16.10
N LEU A 816 36.20 10.77 -17.14
CA LEU A 816 37.14 11.09 -18.24
C LEU A 816 36.58 12.11 -19.24
N LYS A 817 35.43 12.72 -18.95
CA LYS A 817 34.86 13.82 -19.75
C LYS A 817 35.27 15.18 -19.23
N GLY A 818 35.51 16.08 -20.18
CA GLY A 818 35.87 17.47 -19.90
C GLY A 818 34.76 18.20 -19.14
N PHE A 819 33.50 18.03 -19.53
CA PHE A 819 32.36 18.56 -18.79
C PHE A 819 31.78 17.52 -17.83
N LEU A 820 31.45 17.97 -16.61
CA LEU A 820 30.77 17.13 -15.63
C LEU A 820 29.25 17.26 -15.83
N LEU A 821 28.63 16.20 -16.33
CA LEU A 821 27.18 16.05 -16.42
C LEU A 821 26.70 15.23 -15.22
N THR A 822 25.66 15.70 -14.54
CA THR A 822 25.12 15.08 -13.32
C THR A 822 23.83 14.35 -13.61
N GLU A 823 23.65 13.17 -13.02
CA GLU A 823 22.32 12.56 -12.89
C GLU A 823 21.63 13.05 -11.61
N ILE A 824 20.32 12.80 -11.49
CA ILE A 824 19.54 13.17 -10.29
C ILE A 824 18.79 11.96 -9.72
N GLN A 825 18.92 11.75 -8.41
CA GLN A 825 18.22 10.71 -7.65
C GLN A 825 17.20 11.28 -6.66
N TYR A 826 16.23 10.45 -6.31
CA TYR A 826 15.32 10.66 -5.19
C TYR A 826 15.91 10.07 -3.92
N TRP A 827 16.23 10.94 -2.97
CA TRP A 827 16.91 10.56 -1.73
C TRP A 827 16.02 10.60 -0.48
N LYS A 828 14.77 11.04 -0.60
CA LYS A 828 13.81 11.16 0.51
C LYS A 828 12.63 10.23 0.31
N LEU A 829 11.98 9.87 1.42
CA LEU A 829 10.61 9.33 1.40
C LEU A 829 9.64 10.46 1.02
N ASN A 830 8.50 10.10 0.44
CA ASN A 830 7.39 11.04 0.29
C ASN A 830 6.53 11.13 1.55
#